data_AF-A0AAF0F7S2-F1
#
_entry.id   AF-A0AAF0F7S2-F1
#
_cell.length_a   1.000
_cell.length_b   1.000
_cell.length_c   1.000
_cell.angle_alpha   90.00
_cell.angle_beta   90.00
_cell.angle_gamma   90.00
#
_symmetry.space_group_name_H-M   'P 1'
#
loop_
_entity.id
_entity.type
_entity.pdbx_description
1 polymer ?
#
loop_
_entity_poly.entity_id
_entity_poly.type
_entity_poly.pdbx_seq_one_letter_code
_entity_poly.pdbx_strand_id
1 'polypeptide(L)'
;MRSGMRPVVRTPLRAGVARYASLATERVHPSRMPRYAELVDQLAAVRPLLKDRPLTLSEKIVYSHLLRPEEDLADAGADPSAVRGKRYLKLRVDRLAMQDASAQMALLQFMTCGLRQAAVPASVHCDHLIQAFEGADADLKRSLSQHHEVFAFLESACRKYGIEFWRPGSGIIHQIVLENYAAPGLLMLGTDSHTPNASGLGCLAIGVGGADAVDAMTATPWELLAPKALNVHLTGELSPWCSAKDVILNIAGRLTVRGGTGYIVEYSGPGLATLPATGLATMANMGAEIGATTSAFPYTDAMGRYLAATRRGDVAHAAARAADAGLLNADAGAEYDERIEIDLSTLEPSLNGPFTPDLNVPLSTFVDRVRTGTADHPKELAAALIGSCTNSSYADMSRCADLARQATAAGLQAQTPFDVTPGSEQVRATVERDGIEQALTDAGARVLANACGPCIGQWKRTDHQGESNVILTSFNRNFRGRNDGNGKTLNFLAAPEIVTAFAFAGRLDFNPMTDAITKADGSEFRFQPPQQEELPSQGFAQGDTTYLPEPMPEPQPEVQVAISPESERLETLAPFASPFGAEDTLQGKYELPGLRCLLRIRGKCTTDHISAAGPWLKYKGHLSNLAENTLIGASNDETGNVNEALDYVPGEELDSIPGMAKRWRARGQPWMIVADHNYGEGSAREHAALQPRLYGCHLVLARSIARIAETNLRKQGVLTLLFENEDDYLKIGSGDLVETVNLSDLLRPDGDLSTVVRVRVTKFNEDGSIKEAFELPTRHSLSATHLAWIRAGSALNLIRALAQQKSSGTPSSAQKPSLGQARAYSTSAVRRAAAPATPQGNDPRYENLRQIIFPQAPVKSKKNTAPTTLDQAIGQGKASREVYETVRRAWQLHQRRAREQFAQQLNEKRSLLQEAVEDLRKEDTALFKRASQYSAPTKRNVEEQQRLKNLGLLPGTTSSDAEAPGSRTLVKRRARLMAQTRLATMFPRELRAPTLTPPAKGWPQYTPQDE
;
A
#
# COMPACT_ATOMS: atom_id res chain seq x y z
N MET A 1 44.88 42.46 -28.03
CA MET A 1 45.52 43.75 -27.70
C MET A 1 45.19 44.07 -26.24
N ARG A 2 46.11 43.71 -25.32
CA ARG A 2 46.78 44.56 -24.30
C ARG A 2 45.83 45.36 -23.37
N SER A 3 45.93 45.37 -22.04
CA SER A 3 46.71 44.63 -21.01
C SER A 3 46.49 45.32 -19.66
N GLY A 4 46.51 44.56 -18.57
CA GLY A 4 47.14 44.96 -17.31
C GLY A 4 46.20 45.13 -16.11
N MET A 5 46.61 44.85 -14.86
CA MET A 5 47.76 44.12 -14.30
C MET A 5 47.52 44.10 -12.78
N ARG A 6 47.86 43.00 -12.09
CA ARG A 6 48.08 42.92 -10.62
C ARG A 6 49.27 43.81 -10.20
N PRO A 7 49.49 44.22 -8.92
CA PRO A 7 50.03 43.36 -7.82
C PRO A 7 49.43 43.65 -6.41
N VAL A 8 49.25 42.66 -5.52
CA VAL A 8 50.18 42.12 -4.48
C VAL A 8 50.80 43.20 -3.57
N VAL A 9 50.56 43.13 -2.24
CA VAL A 9 51.59 42.92 -1.19
C VAL A 9 50.95 42.54 0.16
N ARG A 10 51.57 41.51 0.73
CA ARG A 10 51.53 40.90 2.07
C ARG A 10 51.27 41.82 3.28
N THR A 11 50.63 41.27 4.32
CA THR A 11 51.30 40.99 5.63
C THR A 11 50.43 40.10 6.54
N PRO A 12 51.03 39.43 7.56
CA PRO A 12 50.53 38.18 8.11
C PRO A 12 50.08 38.22 9.60
N LEU A 13 49.27 37.21 9.92
CA LEU A 13 49.30 36.33 11.10
C LEU A 13 49.14 36.87 12.54
N ARG A 14 48.10 36.29 13.16
CA ARG A 14 48.00 35.71 14.52
C ARG A 14 47.65 36.64 15.69
N ALA A 15 46.35 36.67 15.99
CA ALA A 15 45.81 36.29 17.30
C ALA A 15 44.32 35.95 17.14
N GLY A 16 43.89 34.76 17.56
CA GLY A 16 42.47 34.36 17.51
C GLY A 16 42.20 32.91 17.13
N VAL A 17 43.04 31.96 17.54
CA VAL A 17 42.73 30.52 17.43
C VAL A 17 42.69 29.93 18.84
N ALA A 18 41.60 30.20 19.55
CA ALA A 18 41.26 29.52 20.80
C ALA A 18 39.78 29.76 21.14
N ARG A 19 38.87 29.23 20.33
CA ARG A 19 37.46 28.95 20.74
C ARG A 19 36.64 28.05 19.80
N TYR A 20 37.21 27.51 18.72
CA TYR A 20 36.53 26.58 17.80
C TYR A 20 37.01 25.12 17.90
N ALA A 21 37.63 24.73 19.01
CA ALA A 21 38.15 23.38 19.22
C ALA A 21 37.38 22.66 20.35
N SER A 22 36.07 22.44 20.17
CA SER A 22 35.35 21.40 20.95
C SER A 22 34.05 20.88 20.32
N LEU A 23 33.76 21.14 19.05
CA LEU A 23 32.79 20.33 18.30
C LEU A 23 33.62 19.45 17.38
N ALA A 24 33.96 18.25 17.83
CA ALA A 24 34.35 17.20 16.90
C ALA A 24 33.21 17.11 15.89
N THR A 25 33.47 17.46 14.63
CA THR A 25 32.51 17.27 13.55
C THR A 25 32.21 15.78 13.51
N GLU A 26 31.04 15.37 13.99
CA GLU A 26 30.55 14.02 13.76
C GLU A 26 30.50 13.83 12.25
N ARG A 27 31.48 13.11 11.70
CA ARG A 27 31.49 12.74 10.29
C ARG A 27 30.23 11.92 10.02
N VAL A 28 29.50 12.25 8.97
CA VAL A 28 28.31 11.49 8.56
C VAL A 28 28.71 10.02 8.38
N HIS A 29 27.91 9.11 8.96
CA HIS A 29 28.18 7.69 8.83
C HIS A 29 28.19 7.29 7.34
N PRO A 30 29.18 6.51 6.85
CA PRO A 30 29.29 6.17 5.42
C PRO A 30 28.04 5.52 4.82
N SER A 31 27.25 4.79 5.60
CA SER A 31 25.96 4.19 5.15
C SER A 31 24.88 5.21 4.77
N ARG A 32 25.08 6.49 5.09
CA ARG A 32 24.19 7.61 4.75
C ARG A 32 24.72 8.44 3.58
N MET A 33 25.83 8.02 2.97
CA MET A 33 26.47 8.66 1.82
C MET A 33 26.40 7.74 0.59
N PRO A 34 25.88 8.22 -0.55
CA PRO A 34 25.92 7.45 -1.79
C PRO A 34 27.36 7.22 -2.27
N ARG A 35 27.59 6.10 -2.96
CA ARG A 35 28.90 5.75 -3.53
C ARG A 35 29.14 6.48 -4.84
N TYR A 36 29.20 7.81 -4.78
CA TYR A 36 29.22 8.67 -5.96
C TYR A 36 30.30 8.33 -6.98
N ALA A 37 31.51 7.97 -6.53
CA ALA A 37 32.58 7.56 -7.43
C ALA A 37 32.19 6.31 -8.25
N GLU A 38 31.69 5.26 -7.59
CA GLU A 38 31.22 4.05 -8.27
C GLU A 38 30.05 4.36 -9.22
N LEU A 39 29.11 5.22 -8.81
CA LEU A 39 27.95 5.57 -9.63
C LEU A 39 28.33 6.36 -10.88
N VAL A 40 29.29 7.29 -10.76
CA VAL A 40 29.82 8.05 -11.90
C VAL A 40 30.57 7.13 -12.86
N ASP A 41 31.42 6.23 -12.33
CA ASP A 41 32.13 5.25 -13.14
C ASP A 41 31.16 4.30 -13.86
N GLN A 42 30.13 3.82 -13.17
CA GLN A 42 29.09 2.97 -13.76
C GLN A 42 28.31 3.72 -14.84
N LEU A 43 27.97 4.99 -14.62
CA LEU A 43 27.30 5.83 -15.62
C LEU A 43 28.18 5.99 -16.88
N ALA A 44 29.49 6.17 -16.72
CA ALA A 44 30.43 6.24 -17.85
C ALA A 44 30.47 4.92 -18.64
N ALA A 45 30.34 3.77 -17.97
CA ALA A 45 30.25 2.46 -18.62
C ALA A 45 28.90 2.20 -19.31
N VAL A 46 27.79 2.75 -18.77
CA VAL A 46 26.44 2.64 -19.33
C VAL A 46 26.29 3.40 -20.65
N ARG A 47 26.87 4.60 -20.75
CA ARG A 47 26.64 5.50 -21.90
C ARG A 47 26.94 4.87 -23.27
N PRO A 48 28.08 4.19 -23.48
CA PRO A 48 28.37 3.53 -24.76
C PRO A 48 27.36 2.44 -25.14
N LEU A 49 26.80 1.72 -24.15
CA LEU A 49 25.78 0.67 -24.39
C LEU A 49 24.48 1.25 -24.97
N LEU A 50 24.23 2.54 -24.73
CA LEU A 50 23.07 3.29 -25.21
C LEU A 50 23.44 4.25 -26.35
N LYS A 51 24.58 4.03 -27.01
CA LYS A 51 25.12 4.87 -28.11
C LYS A 51 25.21 6.35 -27.73
N ASP A 52 25.58 6.63 -26.47
CA ASP A 52 25.79 7.98 -25.94
C ASP A 52 24.57 8.91 -26.06
N ARG A 53 23.36 8.36 -26.15
CA ARG A 53 22.13 9.17 -26.15
C ARG A 53 22.00 9.97 -24.83
N PRO A 54 21.40 11.17 -24.86
CA PRO A 54 21.03 11.88 -23.63
C PRO A 54 20.11 11.04 -22.74
N LEU A 55 20.41 11.03 -21.44
CA LEU A 55 19.65 10.30 -20.42
C LEU A 55 18.88 11.25 -19.52
N THR A 56 17.66 10.87 -19.15
CA THR A 56 16.92 11.54 -18.06
C THR A 56 17.64 11.35 -16.72
N LEU A 57 17.32 12.14 -15.71
CA LEU A 57 17.90 11.95 -14.37
C LEU A 57 17.56 10.56 -13.82
N SER A 58 16.30 10.17 -13.94
CA SER A 58 15.80 8.86 -13.53
C SER A 58 16.57 7.72 -14.20
N GLU A 59 16.85 7.80 -15.51
CA GLU A 59 17.67 6.82 -16.22
C GLU A 59 19.10 6.77 -15.69
N LYS A 60 19.74 7.92 -15.44
CA LYS A 60 21.10 7.96 -14.89
C LYS A 60 21.19 7.25 -13.54
N ILE A 61 20.24 7.53 -12.63
CA ILE A 61 20.22 6.89 -11.32
C ILE A 61 19.90 5.40 -11.48
N VAL A 62 18.86 5.01 -12.21
CA VAL A 62 18.50 3.58 -12.39
C VAL A 62 19.64 2.79 -13.03
N TYR A 63 20.22 3.29 -14.13
CA TYR A 63 21.21 2.53 -14.89
C TYR A 63 22.58 2.45 -14.21
N SER A 64 22.97 3.45 -13.42
CA SER A 64 24.18 3.38 -12.58
C SER A 64 24.04 2.40 -11.39
N HIS A 65 22.83 1.89 -11.13
CA HIS A 65 22.58 0.85 -10.13
C HIS A 65 22.40 -0.56 -10.71
N LEU A 66 22.53 -0.73 -12.03
CA LEU A 66 22.49 -2.06 -12.65
C LEU A 66 23.67 -2.90 -12.17
N LEU A 67 23.40 -4.16 -11.84
CA LEU A 67 24.44 -5.11 -11.45
C LEU A 67 25.34 -5.50 -12.63
N ARG A 68 24.75 -5.65 -13.82
CA ARG A 68 25.43 -6.00 -15.07
C ARG A 68 24.83 -5.22 -16.25
N PRO A 69 25.17 -3.93 -16.40
CA PRO A 69 24.65 -3.09 -17.47
C PRO A 69 24.82 -3.69 -18.86
N GLU A 70 25.93 -4.37 -19.10
CA GLU A 70 26.27 -5.03 -20.36
C GLU A 70 25.29 -6.15 -20.74
N GLU A 71 24.65 -6.80 -19.76
CA GLU A 71 23.61 -7.80 -20.00
C GLU A 71 22.23 -7.14 -20.10
N ASP A 72 21.88 -6.29 -19.12
CA ASP A 72 20.53 -5.74 -19.01
C ASP A 72 20.23 -4.71 -20.14
N LEU A 73 21.25 -4.03 -20.65
CA LEU A 73 21.16 -3.06 -21.75
C LEU A 73 21.71 -3.57 -23.09
N ALA A 74 22.03 -4.87 -23.19
CA ALA A 74 22.51 -5.47 -24.44
C ALA A 74 21.59 -5.15 -25.62
N ASP A 75 22.16 -4.69 -26.74
CA ASP A 75 21.43 -4.37 -27.98
C ASP A 75 20.31 -3.32 -27.83
N ALA A 76 20.26 -2.55 -26.73
CA ALA A 76 19.25 -1.51 -26.54
C ALA A 76 19.37 -0.39 -27.59
N GLY A 77 20.60 -0.04 -27.98
CA GLY A 77 20.86 1.05 -28.93
C GLY A 77 20.44 2.42 -28.38
N ALA A 78 20.16 3.36 -29.30
CA ALA A 78 19.83 4.74 -28.96
C ALA A 78 18.34 5.00 -28.70
N ASP A 79 17.44 4.05 -29.01
CA ASP A 79 16.00 4.22 -28.83
C ASP A 79 15.61 3.93 -27.36
N PRO A 80 15.13 4.93 -26.59
CA PRO A 80 14.70 4.70 -25.21
C PRO A 80 13.58 3.65 -25.09
N SER A 81 12.73 3.52 -26.11
CA SER A 81 11.61 2.55 -26.15
C SER A 81 12.09 1.10 -26.20
N ALA A 82 13.36 0.84 -26.53
CA ALA A 82 13.95 -0.50 -26.50
C ALA A 82 14.19 -1.01 -25.06
N VAL A 83 14.22 -0.08 -24.09
CA VAL A 83 14.39 -0.38 -22.66
C VAL A 83 13.11 -0.08 -21.89
N ARG A 84 12.63 1.18 -21.96
CA ARG A 84 11.48 1.68 -21.19
C ARG A 84 10.21 0.84 -21.46
N GLY A 85 9.58 0.36 -20.41
CA GLY A 85 8.37 -0.46 -20.44
C GLY A 85 8.55 -1.88 -20.99
N LYS A 86 9.77 -2.30 -21.37
CA LYS A 86 10.01 -3.60 -22.03
C LYS A 86 10.99 -4.51 -21.28
N ARG A 87 11.99 -3.95 -20.61
CA ARG A 87 13.06 -4.74 -19.98
C ARG A 87 12.97 -4.73 -18.47
N TYR A 88 13.19 -5.88 -17.84
CA TYR A 88 13.41 -5.97 -16.40
C TYR A 88 14.88 -5.70 -16.09
N LEU A 89 15.12 -4.76 -15.18
CA LEU A 89 16.42 -4.28 -14.76
C LEU A 89 16.79 -4.92 -13.43
N LYS A 90 18.00 -5.45 -13.30
CA LYS A 90 18.50 -6.08 -12.07
C LYS A 90 19.34 -5.08 -11.29
N LEU A 91 18.74 -4.54 -10.24
CA LEU A 91 19.27 -3.38 -9.53
C LEU A 91 19.91 -3.77 -8.20
N ARG A 92 20.98 -3.05 -7.87
CA ARG A 92 21.61 -3.06 -6.56
C ARG A 92 20.99 -1.96 -5.70
N VAL A 93 20.26 -2.36 -4.67
CA VAL A 93 19.65 -1.45 -3.69
C VAL A 93 20.73 -0.96 -2.73
N ASP A 94 20.76 0.33 -2.41
CA ASP A 94 21.73 0.87 -1.43
C ASP A 94 21.23 0.74 0.01
N ARG A 95 19.92 0.84 0.23
CA ARG A 95 19.32 0.76 1.57
C ARG A 95 17.84 0.38 1.56
N LEU A 96 17.36 -0.03 2.72
CA LEU A 96 15.97 -0.39 2.99
C LEU A 96 15.42 0.41 4.19
N ALA A 97 14.16 0.84 4.14
CA ALA A 97 13.42 1.25 5.34
C ALA A 97 12.08 0.51 5.44
N MET A 98 11.70 0.13 6.65
CA MET A 98 10.45 -0.60 6.90
C MET A 98 9.67 0.07 8.01
N GLN A 99 8.35 0.03 7.92
CA GLN A 99 7.45 0.50 8.98
C GLN A 99 6.85 -0.69 9.74
N ASP A 100 6.52 -0.51 11.02
CA ASP A 100 6.13 -1.57 11.95
C ASP A 100 4.96 -2.46 11.49
N ALA A 101 4.01 -1.95 10.72
CA ALA A 101 2.92 -2.74 10.16
C ALA A 101 3.33 -3.65 8.98
N SER A 102 4.41 -3.38 8.25
CA SER A 102 4.93 -4.24 7.17
C SER A 102 6.22 -4.97 7.54
N ALA A 103 7.03 -4.41 8.44
CA ALA A 103 8.26 -4.99 8.96
C ALA A 103 8.03 -6.36 9.62
N GLN A 104 6.85 -6.59 10.21
CA GLN A 104 6.48 -7.87 10.82
C GLN A 104 6.72 -9.05 9.86
N MET A 105 6.04 -9.06 8.72
CA MET A 105 6.13 -10.17 7.77
C MET A 105 7.46 -10.19 7.00
N ALA A 106 8.05 -9.01 6.75
CA ALA A 106 9.37 -8.92 6.11
C ALA A 106 10.47 -9.57 6.97
N LEU A 107 10.50 -9.27 8.27
CA LEU A 107 11.46 -9.85 9.21
C LEU A 107 11.19 -11.33 9.47
N LEU A 108 9.93 -11.74 9.60
CA LEU A 108 9.58 -13.16 9.73
C LEU A 108 10.06 -13.98 8.53
N GLN A 109 9.91 -13.46 7.30
CA GLN A 109 10.45 -14.11 6.10
C GLN A 109 11.98 -14.10 6.08
N PHE A 110 12.61 -12.98 6.45
CA PHE A 110 14.06 -12.88 6.55
C PHE A 110 14.65 -13.90 7.53
N MET A 111 13.99 -14.13 8.67
CA MET A 111 14.37 -15.16 9.65
C MET A 111 14.45 -16.56 9.02
N THR A 112 13.60 -16.87 8.03
CA THR A 112 13.63 -18.17 7.35
C THR A 112 14.83 -18.33 6.40
N CYS A 113 15.47 -17.23 5.99
CA CYS A 113 16.65 -17.27 5.12
C CYS A 113 17.90 -17.81 5.85
N GLY A 114 17.91 -17.80 7.18
CA GLY A 114 19.05 -18.28 7.98
C GLY A 114 20.32 -17.41 7.86
N LEU A 115 20.19 -16.17 7.41
CA LEU A 115 21.28 -15.19 7.37
C LEU A 115 21.53 -14.61 8.77
N ARG A 116 22.76 -14.17 9.02
CA ARG A 116 23.17 -13.61 10.33
C ARG A 116 22.92 -12.11 10.45
N GLN A 117 22.78 -11.40 9.34
CA GLN A 117 22.60 -9.95 9.29
C GLN A 117 21.98 -9.52 7.96
N ALA A 118 21.38 -8.33 7.91
CA ALA A 118 20.97 -7.71 6.66
C ALA A 118 22.18 -7.35 5.76
N ALA A 119 22.03 -7.52 4.45
CA ALA A 119 23.12 -7.29 3.49
C ALA A 119 23.30 -5.80 3.12
N VAL A 120 22.27 -4.98 3.30
CA VAL A 120 22.28 -3.53 3.09
C VAL A 120 21.84 -2.83 4.38
N PRO A 121 22.26 -1.57 4.61
CA PRO A 121 21.71 -0.73 5.67
C PRO A 121 20.18 -0.76 5.68
N ALA A 122 19.59 -1.15 6.81
CA ALA A 122 18.15 -1.28 6.97
C ALA A 122 17.69 -0.58 8.26
N SER A 123 16.47 -0.05 8.23
CA SER A 123 15.82 0.53 9.41
C SER A 123 14.37 0.08 9.55
N VAL A 124 13.90 -0.03 10.80
CA VAL A 124 12.49 -0.25 11.17
C VAL A 124 11.97 0.97 11.93
N HIS A 125 10.78 1.43 11.58
CA HIS A 125 10.14 2.63 12.14
C HIS A 125 8.79 2.27 12.77
N CYS A 126 8.57 2.64 14.04
CA CYS A 126 7.35 2.34 14.78
C CYS A 126 6.35 3.51 14.78
N ASP A 127 5.55 3.62 13.73
CA ASP A 127 4.67 4.76 13.45
C ASP A 127 3.22 4.40 13.07
N HIS A 128 2.90 3.15 12.69
CA HIS A 128 1.55 2.76 12.27
C HIS A 128 0.70 2.16 13.39
N LEU A 129 1.30 1.85 14.55
CA LEU A 129 0.59 1.24 15.68
C LEU A 129 0.22 2.23 16.79
N ILE A 130 0.46 3.53 16.59
CA ILE A 130 0.04 4.57 17.55
C ILE A 130 -1.33 5.11 17.16
N GLN A 131 -2.34 4.91 18.03
CA GLN A 131 -3.72 5.33 17.80
C GLN A 131 -4.00 6.68 18.44
N ALA A 132 -4.42 7.66 17.64
CA ALA A 132 -4.83 8.99 18.11
C ALA A 132 -6.17 8.95 18.85
N PHE A 133 -6.26 9.61 20.01
CA PHE A 133 -7.49 9.78 20.78
C PHE A 133 -7.46 11.00 21.72
N GLU A 134 -6.58 10.98 22.73
CA GLU A 134 -6.57 11.94 23.85
C GLU A 134 -5.43 12.96 23.76
N GLY A 135 -4.45 12.72 22.88
CA GLY A 135 -3.25 13.54 22.76
C GLY A 135 -1.97 12.70 22.88
N ALA A 136 -0.85 13.28 22.45
CA ALA A 136 0.41 12.57 22.21
C ALA A 136 0.84 11.60 23.33
N ASP A 137 0.96 12.07 24.57
CA ASP A 137 1.48 11.28 25.69
C ASP A 137 0.56 10.11 26.07
N ALA A 138 -0.74 10.36 26.18
CA ALA A 138 -1.72 9.35 26.53
C ALA A 138 -1.83 8.29 25.45
N ASP A 139 -1.80 8.72 24.19
CA ASP A 139 -1.89 7.86 23.01
C ASP A 139 -0.65 6.97 22.88
N LEU A 140 0.55 7.52 23.04
CA LEU A 140 1.80 6.77 23.02
C LEU A 140 1.85 5.73 24.14
N LYS A 141 1.54 6.12 25.39
CA LYS A 141 1.52 5.21 26.54
C LYS A 141 0.56 4.03 26.34
N ARG A 142 -0.63 4.32 25.82
CA ARG A 142 -1.65 3.29 25.52
C ARG A 142 -1.17 2.34 24.43
N SER A 143 -0.64 2.87 23.33
CA SER A 143 -0.15 2.05 22.22
C SER A 143 1.06 1.21 22.58
N LEU A 144 1.98 1.72 23.39
CA LEU A 144 3.10 0.94 23.94
C LEU A 144 2.60 -0.28 24.73
N SER A 145 1.56 -0.12 25.56
CA SER A 145 0.97 -1.23 26.29
C SER A 145 0.23 -2.22 25.37
N GLN A 146 -0.60 -1.73 24.44
CA GLN A 146 -1.43 -2.55 23.57
C GLN A 146 -0.64 -3.33 22.51
N HIS A 147 0.55 -2.84 22.13
CA HIS A 147 1.36 -3.40 21.06
C HIS A 147 2.76 -3.81 21.52
N HIS A 148 2.97 -3.93 22.83
CA HIS A 148 4.26 -4.31 23.43
C HIS A 148 4.86 -5.56 22.78
N GLU A 149 4.03 -6.56 22.46
CA GLU A 149 4.46 -7.82 21.86
C GLU A 149 5.08 -7.59 20.47
N VAL A 150 4.44 -6.77 19.64
CA VAL A 150 4.93 -6.45 18.29
C VAL A 150 6.20 -5.61 18.37
N PHE A 151 6.26 -4.62 19.28
CA PHE A 151 7.45 -3.81 19.45
C PHE A 151 8.64 -4.62 19.98
N ALA A 152 8.42 -5.52 20.94
CA ALA A 152 9.45 -6.42 21.47
C ALA A 152 9.98 -7.37 20.38
N PHE A 153 9.09 -7.91 19.52
CA PHE A 153 9.49 -8.68 18.35
C PHE A 153 10.38 -7.87 17.40
N LEU A 154 9.94 -6.67 17.00
CA LEU A 154 10.69 -5.84 16.06
C LEU A 154 12.06 -5.44 16.63
N GLU A 155 12.11 -5.00 17.89
CA GLU A 155 13.36 -4.61 18.56
C GLU A 155 14.34 -5.79 18.64
N SER A 156 13.88 -6.95 19.11
CA SER A 156 14.73 -8.14 19.24
C SER A 156 15.20 -8.68 17.88
N ALA A 157 14.35 -8.65 16.84
CA ALA A 157 14.74 -9.00 15.48
C ALA A 157 15.78 -8.00 14.92
N CYS A 158 15.58 -6.70 15.14
CA CYS A 158 16.51 -5.67 14.69
C CYS A 158 17.89 -5.83 15.33
N ARG A 159 17.94 -6.05 16.66
CA ARG A 159 19.18 -6.34 17.37
C ARG A 159 19.87 -7.60 16.84
N LYS A 160 19.11 -8.66 16.57
CA LYS A 160 19.67 -9.92 16.06
C LYS A 160 20.36 -9.75 14.71
N TYR A 161 19.78 -8.94 13.82
CA TYR A 161 20.19 -8.84 12.42
C TYR A 161 20.95 -7.56 12.06
N GLY A 162 21.27 -6.70 13.04
CA GLY A 162 22.01 -5.46 12.80
C GLY A 162 21.19 -4.43 12.00
N ILE A 163 19.93 -4.23 12.39
CA ILE A 163 18.99 -3.30 11.74
C ILE A 163 18.72 -2.14 12.70
N GLU A 164 18.68 -0.90 12.18
CA GLU A 164 18.38 0.29 13.00
C GLU A 164 16.91 0.27 13.45
N PHE A 165 16.65 0.37 14.75
CA PHE A 165 15.30 0.34 15.32
C PHE A 165 14.88 1.71 15.87
N TRP A 166 13.97 2.38 15.17
CA TRP A 166 13.36 3.63 15.61
C TRP A 166 12.14 3.35 16.48
N ARG A 167 12.28 3.66 17.77
CA ARG A 167 11.31 3.34 18.81
C ARG A 167 9.95 4.04 18.57
N PRO A 168 8.83 3.49 19.11
CA PRO A 168 7.52 4.12 18.97
C PRO A 168 7.51 5.53 19.58
N GLY A 169 7.11 6.54 18.81
CA GLY A 169 7.17 7.96 19.19
C GLY A 169 8.32 8.75 18.54
N SER A 170 9.25 8.06 17.89
CA SER A 170 10.36 8.68 17.16
C SER A 170 9.93 9.55 15.97
N GLY A 171 8.86 9.15 15.27
CA GLY A 171 8.42 9.81 14.05
C GLY A 171 7.95 8.86 12.96
N ILE A 172 7.33 9.45 11.95
CA ILE A 172 6.85 8.78 10.75
C ILE A 172 8.04 8.44 9.85
N ILE A 173 8.07 7.22 9.32
CA ILE A 173 9.15 6.65 8.50
C ILE A 173 9.70 7.63 7.47
N HIS A 174 8.83 8.29 6.71
CA HIS A 174 9.23 9.15 5.59
C HIS A 174 9.90 10.43 6.03
N GLN A 175 9.47 11.00 7.16
CA GLN A 175 10.07 12.20 7.72
C GLN A 175 11.45 11.86 8.31
N ILE A 176 11.54 10.77 9.07
CA ILE A 176 12.82 10.27 9.59
C ILE A 176 13.79 9.96 8.44
N VAL A 177 13.31 9.32 7.36
CA VAL A 177 14.12 9.04 6.17
C VAL A 177 14.61 10.32 5.52
N LEU A 178 13.75 11.32 5.32
CA LEU A 178 14.15 12.59 4.74
C LEU A 178 15.24 13.28 5.59
N GLU A 179 15.09 13.28 6.91
CA GLU A 179 15.98 13.91 7.89
C GLU A 179 17.33 13.21 8.04
N ASN A 180 17.39 11.88 7.88
CA ASN A 180 18.56 11.09 8.28
C ASN A 180 19.22 10.29 7.15
N TYR A 181 18.46 9.93 6.11
CA TYR A 181 18.85 8.83 5.22
C TYR A 181 18.77 9.14 3.73
N ALA A 182 17.82 9.97 3.31
CA ALA A 182 17.69 10.38 1.91
C ALA A 182 18.91 11.18 1.49
N ALA A 183 19.45 10.88 0.31
CA ALA A 183 20.57 11.60 -0.27
C ALA A 183 20.47 11.60 -1.80
N PRO A 184 20.90 12.67 -2.49
CA PRO A 184 20.85 12.73 -3.94
C PRO A 184 21.57 11.56 -4.61
N GLY A 185 20.92 10.87 -5.54
CA GLY A 185 21.47 9.75 -6.30
C GLY A 185 21.40 8.38 -5.64
N LEU A 186 20.87 8.29 -4.41
CA LEU A 186 20.72 7.01 -3.71
C LEU A 186 19.54 6.20 -4.27
N LEU A 187 19.66 4.88 -4.43
CA LEU A 187 18.53 3.98 -4.72
C LEU A 187 18.03 3.29 -3.44
N MET A 188 16.81 3.65 -3.02
CA MET A 188 16.20 3.18 -1.77
C MET A 188 14.92 2.40 -2.01
N LEU A 189 14.75 1.31 -1.27
CA LEU A 189 13.45 0.65 -1.13
C LEU A 189 12.82 0.96 0.22
N GLY A 190 11.49 0.99 0.26
CA GLY A 190 10.75 1.08 1.50
C GLY A 190 9.47 0.25 1.47
N THR A 191 9.14 -0.43 2.57
CA THR A 191 7.90 -1.24 2.66
C THR A 191 6.66 -0.41 2.95
N ASP A 192 6.55 0.71 2.24
CA ASP A 192 5.46 1.68 2.30
C ASP A 192 5.28 2.40 0.96
N SER A 193 4.04 2.72 0.58
CA SER A 193 3.75 3.36 -0.71
C SER A 193 4.27 4.78 -0.83
N HIS A 194 4.42 5.50 0.28
CA HIS A 194 4.84 6.90 0.30
C HIS A 194 6.35 7.07 0.44
N THR A 195 7.11 5.98 0.33
CA THR A 195 8.57 5.98 0.22
C THR A 195 9.12 6.99 -0.81
N PRO A 196 8.45 7.26 -1.95
CA PRO A 196 8.83 8.34 -2.87
C PRO A 196 9.01 9.72 -2.22
N ASN A 197 8.50 9.99 -1.01
CA ASN A 197 8.79 11.20 -0.24
C ASN A 197 10.29 11.55 -0.20
N ALA A 198 11.16 10.55 -0.02
CA ALA A 198 12.60 10.75 0.01
C ALA A 198 13.18 11.27 -1.31
N SER A 199 12.46 11.10 -2.43
CA SER A 199 12.87 11.62 -3.73
C SER A 199 12.87 13.15 -3.82
N GLY A 200 12.14 13.83 -2.91
CA GLY A 200 12.26 15.29 -2.76
C GLY A 200 13.66 15.77 -2.35
N LEU A 201 14.53 14.86 -1.89
CA LEU A 201 15.94 15.13 -1.60
C LEU A 201 16.89 14.46 -2.63
N GLY A 202 16.41 14.26 -3.86
CA GLY A 202 17.18 13.72 -4.98
C GLY A 202 17.47 12.21 -4.88
N CYS A 203 16.93 11.53 -3.88
CA CYS A 203 16.95 10.06 -3.79
C CYS A 203 16.04 9.48 -4.90
N LEU A 204 16.30 8.27 -5.37
CA LEU A 204 15.31 7.50 -6.12
C LEU A 204 14.72 6.45 -5.17
N ALA A 205 13.58 6.78 -4.55
CA ALA A 205 13.02 6.00 -3.45
C ALA A 205 11.70 5.32 -3.87
N ILE A 206 11.63 3.99 -3.78
CA ILE A 206 10.53 3.21 -4.36
C ILE A 206 9.83 2.38 -3.28
N GLY A 207 8.50 2.48 -3.26
CA GLY A 207 7.65 1.68 -2.37
C GLY A 207 7.51 0.24 -2.87
N VAL A 208 7.73 -0.74 -1.98
CA VAL A 208 7.71 -2.18 -2.32
C VAL A 208 6.99 -3.02 -1.25
N GLY A 209 6.75 -4.30 -1.55
CA GLY A 209 6.23 -5.28 -0.58
C GLY A 209 7.32 -5.88 0.33
N GLY A 210 6.92 -6.66 1.34
CA GLY A 210 7.86 -7.30 2.27
C GLY A 210 8.83 -8.27 1.59
N ALA A 211 8.38 -9.01 0.58
CA ALA A 211 9.21 -9.95 -0.16
C ALA A 211 10.35 -9.25 -0.95
N ASP A 212 10.13 -8.05 -1.47
CA ASP A 212 11.18 -7.26 -2.14
C ASP A 212 12.13 -6.65 -1.12
N ALA A 213 11.64 -6.31 0.08
CA ALA A 213 12.51 -5.93 1.18
C ALA A 213 13.44 -7.07 1.61
N VAL A 214 12.98 -8.32 1.55
CA VAL A 214 13.84 -9.48 1.77
C VAL A 214 14.91 -9.61 0.68
N ASP A 215 14.61 -9.29 -0.58
CA ASP A 215 15.64 -9.26 -1.63
C ASP A 215 16.75 -8.27 -1.26
N ALA A 216 16.40 -7.07 -0.82
CA ALA A 216 17.36 -6.08 -0.34
C ALA A 216 18.17 -6.60 0.88
N MET A 217 17.50 -7.15 1.89
CA MET A 217 18.17 -7.70 3.09
C MET A 217 19.07 -8.91 2.77
N THR A 218 18.87 -9.60 1.65
CA THR A 218 19.65 -10.76 1.24
C THR A 218 20.66 -10.45 0.12
N ALA A 219 20.71 -9.21 -0.36
CA ALA A 219 21.43 -8.79 -1.57
C ALA A 219 21.09 -9.63 -2.81
N THR A 220 19.84 -10.12 -2.87
CA THR A 220 19.27 -10.68 -4.10
C THR A 220 19.00 -9.54 -5.07
N PRO A 221 19.30 -9.67 -6.38
CA PRO A 221 18.99 -8.64 -7.37
C PRO A 221 17.52 -8.23 -7.29
N TRP A 222 17.25 -6.94 -7.10
CA TRP A 222 15.89 -6.44 -7.14
C TRP A 222 15.51 -6.16 -8.59
N GLU A 223 14.43 -6.79 -9.07
CA GLU A 223 13.99 -6.65 -10.46
C GLU A 223 12.93 -5.56 -10.59
N LEU A 224 13.18 -4.60 -11.50
CA LEU A 224 12.26 -3.52 -11.84
C LEU A 224 12.01 -3.49 -13.34
N LEU A 225 10.75 -3.58 -13.77
CA LEU A 225 10.41 -3.26 -15.17
C LEU A 225 10.79 -1.79 -15.42
N ALA A 226 11.69 -1.55 -16.37
CA ALA A 226 12.22 -0.24 -16.69
C ALA A 226 11.09 0.79 -16.85
N PRO A 227 10.98 1.79 -15.96
CA PRO A 227 9.90 2.75 -16.04
C PRO A 227 10.01 3.62 -17.30
N LYS A 228 8.88 4.12 -17.77
CA LYS A 228 8.85 5.27 -18.68
C LYS A 228 9.16 6.55 -17.91
N ALA A 229 9.48 7.64 -18.62
CA ALA A 229 9.78 8.94 -18.01
C ALA A 229 8.70 9.97 -18.37
N LEU A 230 8.00 10.48 -17.35
CA LEU A 230 7.03 11.57 -17.49
C LEU A 230 7.66 12.83 -16.91
N ASN A 231 7.81 13.88 -17.72
CA ASN A 231 8.36 15.15 -17.27
C ASN A 231 7.26 16.11 -16.78
N VAL A 232 7.42 16.66 -15.59
CA VAL A 232 6.65 17.82 -15.13
C VAL A 232 7.58 19.02 -15.14
N HIS A 233 7.39 19.91 -16.11
CA HIS A 233 8.18 21.12 -16.28
C HIS A 233 7.51 22.31 -15.57
N LEU A 234 8.17 22.86 -14.56
CA LEU A 234 7.66 23.92 -13.71
C LEU A 234 8.30 25.27 -14.05
N THR A 235 7.47 26.27 -14.28
CA THR A 235 7.88 27.67 -14.51
C THR A 235 7.13 28.60 -13.54
N GLY A 236 7.57 29.86 -13.45
CA GLY A 236 6.92 30.84 -12.56
C GLY A 236 7.17 30.58 -11.08
N GLU A 237 6.42 31.26 -10.22
CA GLU A 237 6.54 31.15 -8.76
C GLU A 237 5.15 31.06 -8.12
N LEU A 238 5.00 30.28 -7.05
CA LEU A 238 3.73 30.15 -6.35
C LEU A 238 3.33 31.46 -5.67
N SER A 239 2.02 31.76 -5.65
CA SER A 239 1.51 32.83 -4.80
C SER A 239 1.74 32.51 -3.32
N PRO A 240 1.81 33.51 -2.41
CA PRO A 240 2.03 33.28 -0.98
C PRO A 240 0.97 32.41 -0.29
N TRP A 241 -0.21 32.23 -0.90
CA TRP A 241 -1.26 31.33 -0.42
C TRP A 241 -1.12 29.89 -0.89
N CYS A 242 -0.31 29.63 -1.91
CA CYS A 242 -0.06 28.30 -2.44
C CYS A 242 1.20 27.68 -1.85
N SER A 243 1.24 26.36 -1.78
CA SER A 243 2.43 25.59 -1.45
C SER A 243 2.68 24.47 -2.46
N ALA A 244 3.76 23.72 -2.26
CA ALA A 244 4.06 22.54 -3.06
C ALA A 244 2.93 21.49 -3.03
N LYS A 245 2.06 21.53 -2.01
CA LYS A 245 0.85 20.71 -1.93
C LYS A 245 -0.12 21.02 -3.06
N ASP A 246 -0.36 22.30 -3.37
CA ASP A 246 -1.29 22.69 -4.45
C ASP A 246 -0.77 22.26 -5.83
N VAL A 247 0.55 22.25 -6.02
CA VAL A 247 1.18 21.73 -7.24
C VAL A 247 0.83 20.25 -7.45
N ILE A 248 1.03 19.41 -6.44
CA ILE A 248 0.76 17.98 -6.57
C ILE A 248 -0.74 17.65 -6.57
N LEU A 249 -1.58 18.44 -5.88
CA LEU A 249 -3.04 18.33 -5.99
C LEU A 249 -3.52 18.64 -7.42
N ASN A 250 -2.95 19.67 -8.06
CA ASN A 250 -3.24 19.99 -9.46
C ASN A 250 -2.76 18.90 -10.41
N ILE A 251 -1.55 18.38 -10.22
CA ILE A 251 -1.00 17.27 -11.02
C ILE A 251 -1.87 16.03 -10.87
N ALA A 252 -2.29 15.68 -9.65
CA ALA A 252 -3.22 14.58 -9.42
C ALA A 252 -4.54 14.79 -10.15
N GLY A 253 -5.07 16.02 -10.16
CA GLY A 253 -6.22 16.41 -10.98
C GLY A 253 -6.06 16.17 -12.47
N ARG A 254 -4.88 16.50 -13.03
CA ARG A 254 -4.59 16.33 -14.45
C ARG A 254 -4.34 14.87 -14.85
N LEU A 255 -3.59 14.15 -14.03
CA LEU A 255 -3.14 12.79 -14.33
C LEU A 255 -4.12 11.71 -13.87
N THR A 256 -5.02 12.02 -12.95
CA THR A 256 -5.87 11.05 -12.25
C THR A 256 -5.06 10.02 -11.44
N VAL A 257 -5.74 9.15 -10.70
CA VAL A 257 -5.09 8.10 -9.89
C VAL A 257 -4.32 7.03 -10.70
N ARG A 258 -4.32 7.11 -12.03
CA ARG A 258 -3.64 6.13 -12.90
C ARG A 258 -2.60 6.72 -13.84
N GLY A 259 -2.56 8.05 -14.03
CA GLY A 259 -1.73 8.66 -15.07
C GLY A 259 -0.23 8.50 -14.87
N GLY A 260 0.23 8.22 -13.64
CA GLY A 260 1.63 7.91 -13.35
C GLY A 260 2.00 6.43 -13.49
N THR A 261 1.05 5.53 -13.74
CA THR A 261 1.30 4.07 -13.72
C THR A 261 2.38 3.66 -14.72
N GLY A 262 3.48 3.07 -14.22
CA GLY A 262 4.60 2.64 -15.05
C GLY A 262 5.58 3.75 -15.44
N TYR A 263 5.38 4.97 -14.94
CA TYR A 263 6.29 6.09 -15.11
C TYR A 263 7.08 6.37 -13.82
N ILE A 264 8.28 6.93 -13.99
CA ILE A 264 8.88 7.82 -13.00
C ILE A 264 8.50 9.25 -13.38
N VAL A 265 7.95 10.01 -12.43
CA VAL A 265 7.62 11.42 -12.64
C VAL A 265 8.83 12.28 -12.31
N GLU A 266 9.48 12.80 -13.35
CA GLU A 266 10.68 13.61 -13.24
C GLU A 266 10.35 15.10 -13.34
N TYR A 267 10.67 15.85 -12.31
CA TYR A 267 10.41 17.28 -12.25
C TYR A 267 11.59 18.07 -12.81
N SER A 268 11.31 19.13 -13.56
CA SER A 268 12.32 20.01 -14.15
C SER A 268 11.83 21.46 -14.24
N GLY A 269 12.69 22.36 -14.70
CA GLY A 269 12.34 23.75 -14.96
C GLY A 269 12.69 24.71 -13.81
N PRO A 270 12.70 26.02 -14.09
CA PRO A 270 13.17 27.05 -13.15
C PRO A 270 12.30 27.17 -11.88
N GLY A 271 11.02 26.79 -11.94
CA GLY A 271 10.12 26.84 -10.78
C GLY A 271 10.56 25.93 -9.62
N LEU A 272 11.42 24.93 -9.86
CA LEU A 272 11.98 24.12 -8.78
C LEU A 272 12.87 24.91 -7.82
N ALA A 273 13.55 25.95 -8.30
CA ALA A 273 14.46 26.75 -7.48
C ALA A 273 13.71 27.60 -6.43
N THR A 274 12.39 27.78 -6.60
CA THR A 274 11.55 28.59 -5.72
C THR A 274 10.90 27.76 -4.61
N LEU A 275 11.09 26.44 -4.60
CA LEU A 275 10.45 25.52 -3.66
C LEU A 275 11.46 24.98 -2.63
N PRO A 276 11.05 24.81 -1.37
CA PRO A 276 11.91 24.21 -0.35
C PRO A 276 12.05 22.70 -0.58
N ALA A 277 13.13 22.10 -0.08
CA ALA A 277 13.38 20.66 -0.22
C ALA A 277 12.24 19.80 0.36
N THR A 278 11.65 20.24 1.47
CA THR A 278 10.49 19.57 2.08
C THR A 278 9.22 19.71 1.22
N GLY A 279 9.07 20.79 0.46
CA GLY A 279 8.00 20.94 -0.52
C GLY A 279 8.17 19.99 -1.71
N LEU A 280 9.39 19.78 -2.18
CA LEU A 280 9.69 18.74 -3.18
C LEU A 280 9.33 17.35 -2.63
N ALA A 281 9.59 17.10 -1.34
CA ALA A 281 9.20 15.85 -0.67
C ALA A 281 7.67 15.68 -0.60
N THR A 282 6.91 16.74 -0.30
CA THR A 282 5.44 16.74 -0.39
C THR A 282 4.94 16.32 -1.77
N MET A 283 5.54 16.87 -2.84
CA MET A 283 5.18 16.52 -4.21
C MET A 283 5.54 15.07 -4.55
N ALA A 284 6.73 14.63 -4.14
CA ALA A 284 7.20 13.28 -4.36
C ALA A 284 6.34 12.24 -3.61
N ASN A 285 5.97 12.54 -2.36
CA ASN A 285 5.09 11.73 -1.52
C ASN A 285 3.78 11.44 -2.25
N MET A 286 3.11 12.49 -2.72
CA MET A 286 1.82 12.36 -3.41
C MET A 286 1.93 11.90 -4.87
N GLY A 287 3.14 11.71 -5.40
CA GLY A 287 3.36 10.95 -6.64
C GLY A 287 2.83 9.51 -6.54
N ALA A 288 2.72 8.96 -5.33
CA ALA A 288 2.11 7.65 -5.10
C ALA A 288 0.62 7.62 -5.46
N GLU A 289 -0.11 8.72 -5.27
CA GLU A 289 -1.55 8.81 -5.50
C GLU A 289 -1.94 8.80 -6.98
N ILE A 290 -1.02 9.15 -7.88
CA ILE A 290 -1.20 9.04 -9.34
C ILE A 290 -0.70 7.70 -9.90
N GLY A 291 -0.21 6.81 -9.03
CA GLY A 291 0.30 5.49 -9.40
C GLY A 291 1.73 5.47 -9.93
N ALA A 292 2.50 6.54 -9.75
CA ALA A 292 3.89 6.60 -10.19
C ALA A 292 4.75 5.54 -9.49
N THR A 293 5.76 5.01 -10.20
CA THR A 293 6.76 4.11 -9.60
C THR A 293 7.52 4.85 -8.49
N THR A 294 7.91 6.08 -8.78
CA THR A 294 8.45 7.08 -7.85
C THR A 294 8.53 8.43 -8.58
N SER A 295 9.08 9.44 -7.92
CA SER A 295 9.43 10.73 -8.49
C SER A 295 10.95 10.93 -8.55
N ALA A 296 11.42 11.85 -9.39
CA ALA A 296 12.82 12.26 -9.47
C ALA A 296 12.94 13.79 -9.53
N PHE A 297 13.88 14.34 -8.77
CA PHE A 297 14.20 15.77 -8.74
C PHE A 297 15.71 15.96 -8.93
N PRO A 298 16.16 16.87 -9.81
CA PRO A 298 17.57 17.20 -9.92
C PRO A 298 18.09 17.78 -8.62
N TYR A 299 19.40 17.68 -8.38
CA TYR A 299 20.00 18.28 -7.20
C TYR A 299 19.78 19.81 -7.20
N THR A 300 19.19 20.35 -6.14
CA THR A 300 18.95 21.80 -5.98
C THR A 300 19.68 22.37 -4.76
N ASP A 301 19.88 23.68 -4.75
CA ASP A 301 20.47 24.39 -3.60
C ASP A 301 19.63 24.20 -2.31
N ALA A 302 18.31 24.09 -2.44
CA ALA A 302 17.42 23.82 -1.30
C ALA A 302 17.73 22.46 -0.66
N MET A 303 18.03 21.43 -1.46
CA MET A 303 18.47 20.12 -0.94
C MET A 303 19.79 20.28 -0.18
N GLY A 304 20.74 21.05 -0.71
CA GLY A 304 22.02 21.34 -0.05
C GLY A 304 21.84 22.05 1.31
N ARG A 305 20.99 23.07 1.38
CA ARG A 305 20.65 23.77 2.64
C ARG A 305 19.99 22.83 3.65
N TYR A 306 19.03 22.01 3.22
CA TYR A 306 18.36 21.04 4.08
C TYR A 306 19.31 19.97 4.63
N LEU A 307 20.18 19.41 3.77
CA LEU A 307 21.23 18.47 4.18
C LEU A 307 22.16 19.11 5.22
N ALA A 308 22.60 20.36 5.02
CA ALA A 308 23.42 21.06 6.00
C ALA A 308 22.69 21.27 7.34
N ALA A 309 21.43 21.73 7.31
CA ALA A 309 20.62 21.97 8.51
C ALA A 309 20.34 20.69 9.31
N THR A 310 20.25 19.54 8.63
CA THR A 310 20.10 18.21 9.24
C THR A 310 21.43 17.52 9.54
N ARG A 311 22.51 18.30 9.70
CA ARG A 311 23.87 17.83 10.07
C ARG A 311 24.51 16.86 9.07
N ARG A 312 24.18 17.01 7.77
CA ARG A 312 24.69 16.21 6.65
C ARG A 312 25.42 17.06 5.61
N GLY A 313 26.15 18.09 6.04
CA GLY A 313 26.90 18.99 5.15
C GLY A 313 27.92 18.27 4.25
N ASP A 314 28.57 17.21 4.74
CA ASP A 314 29.47 16.38 3.93
C ASP A 314 28.74 15.73 2.75
N VAL A 315 27.49 15.29 2.95
CA VAL A 315 26.65 14.72 1.89
C VAL A 315 26.30 15.80 0.87
N ALA A 316 25.94 17.01 1.31
CA ALA A 316 25.66 18.13 0.42
C ALA A 316 26.86 18.44 -0.49
N HIS A 317 28.07 18.50 0.08
CA HIS A 317 29.29 18.75 -0.69
C HIS A 317 29.61 17.63 -1.68
N ALA A 318 29.39 16.36 -1.30
CA ALA A 318 29.61 15.23 -2.19
C ALA A 318 28.57 15.16 -3.32
N ALA A 319 27.30 15.41 -3.00
CA ALA A 319 26.22 15.51 -3.97
C ALA A 319 26.48 16.63 -4.98
N ALA A 320 26.87 17.83 -4.54
CA ALA A 320 27.21 18.93 -5.44
C ALA A 320 28.29 18.53 -6.46
N ARG A 321 29.36 17.87 -6.02
CA ARG A 321 30.41 17.36 -6.93
C ARG A 321 29.90 16.30 -7.89
N ALA A 322 29.01 15.41 -7.45
CA ALA A 322 28.41 14.40 -8.31
C ALA A 322 27.43 15.03 -9.33
N ALA A 323 26.74 16.11 -8.95
CA ALA A 323 25.92 16.91 -9.84
C ALA A 323 26.77 17.60 -10.92
N ASP A 324 27.91 18.19 -10.54
CA ASP A 324 28.89 18.78 -11.46
C ASP A 324 29.49 17.75 -12.42
N ALA A 325 29.65 16.50 -11.96
CA ALA A 325 30.05 15.36 -12.79
C ALA A 325 28.92 14.83 -13.69
N GLY A 326 27.73 15.43 -13.65
CA GLY A 326 26.60 15.11 -14.51
C GLY A 326 25.74 13.92 -14.08
N LEU A 327 25.94 13.37 -12.87
CA LEU A 327 25.13 12.25 -12.36
C LEU A 327 23.73 12.68 -11.92
N LEU A 328 23.62 13.85 -11.27
CA LEU A 328 22.42 14.28 -10.52
C LEU A 328 21.57 15.33 -11.24
N ASN A 329 21.72 15.42 -12.57
CA ASN A 329 20.91 16.26 -13.45
C ASN A 329 20.56 15.47 -14.71
N ALA A 330 19.43 15.74 -15.36
CA ALA A 330 19.16 15.19 -16.69
C ALA A 330 20.21 15.72 -17.71
N ASP A 331 20.51 14.93 -18.74
CA ASP A 331 21.33 15.43 -19.86
C ASP A 331 20.55 16.49 -20.66
N ALA A 332 21.28 17.43 -21.26
CA ALA A 332 20.69 18.33 -22.24
C ALA A 332 20.13 17.52 -23.42
N GLY A 333 18.87 17.77 -23.79
CA GLY A 333 18.18 17.04 -24.86
C GLY A 333 17.68 15.65 -24.45
N ALA A 334 17.65 15.31 -23.15
CA ALA A 334 17.01 14.08 -22.68
C ALA A 334 15.54 13.98 -23.14
N GLU A 335 15.18 12.83 -23.70
CA GLU A 335 13.84 12.56 -24.23
C GLU A 335 12.93 11.97 -23.14
N TYR A 336 11.71 12.49 -23.05
CA TYR A 336 10.68 12.03 -22.13
C TYR A 336 9.53 11.41 -22.93
N ASP A 337 8.94 10.34 -22.40
CA ASP A 337 7.80 9.68 -23.01
C ASP A 337 6.56 10.59 -22.98
N GLU A 338 6.41 11.37 -21.91
CA GLU A 338 5.35 12.37 -21.76
C GLU A 338 5.89 13.63 -21.09
N ARG A 339 5.24 14.77 -21.34
CA ARG A 339 5.59 16.05 -20.74
C ARG A 339 4.35 16.86 -20.40
N ILE A 340 4.34 17.43 -19.20
CA ILE A 340 3.33 18.35 -18.68
C ILE A 340 4.03 19.64 -18.29
N GLU A 341 3.46 20.78 -18.69
CA GLU A 341 3.95 22.10 -18.30
C GLU A 341 2.98 22.75 -17.31
N ILE A 342 3.54 23.34 -16.25
CA ILE A 342 2.79 24.03 -15.20
C ILE A 342 3.49 25.34 -14.89
N ASP A 343 2.76 26.44 -15.11
CA ASP A 343 3.13 27.75 -14.58
C ASP A 343 2.60 27.91 -13.16
N LEU A 344 3.51 27.86 -12.19
CA LEU A 344 3.22 28.01 -10.76
C LEU A 344 2.49 29.32 -10.45
N SER A 345 2.73 30.38 -11.23
CA SER A 345 2.11 31.70 -11.06
C SER A 345 0.61 31.71 -11.33
N THR A 346 0.12 30.69 -12.04
CA THR A 346 -1.30 30.56 -12.41
C THR A 346 -2.10 29.70 -11.42
N LEU A 347 -1.40 29.04 -10.48
CA LEU A 347 -2.07 28.19 -9.50
C LEU A 347 -2.67 29.05 -8.38
N GLU A 348 -3.88 28.68 -7.99
CA GLU A 348 -4.49 29.08 -6.72
C GLU A 348 -4.63 27.85 -5.81
N PRO A 349 -4.87 28.03 -4.49
CA PRO A 349 -5.07 26.91 -3.60
C PRO A 349 -6.22 26.01 -4.07
N SER A 350 -6.14 24.72 -3.79
CA SER A 350 -7.16 23.76 -4.24
C SER A 350 -7.43 22.64 -3.25
N LEU A 351 -8.58 22.01 -3.39
CA LEU A 351 -9.01 20.86 -2.58
C LEU A 351 -9.19 19.64 -3.48
N ASN A 352 -8.71 18.47 -3.04
CA ASN A 352 -9.01 17.20 -3.70
C ASN A 352 -9.95 16.34 -2.86
N GLY A 353 -11.05 15.84 -3.45
CA GLY A 353 -11.96 14.93 -2.75
C GLY A 353 -13.42 15.01 -3.19
N PRO A 354 -14.33 14.27 -2.53
CA PRO A 354 -14.19 13.77 -1.16
C PRO A 354 -13.76 12.30 -1.00
N PHE A 355 -13.69 11.52 -2.08
CA PHE A 355 -13.43 10.07 -2.02
C PHE A 355 -12.26 9.60 -2.88
N THR A 356 -11.57 10.54 -3.53
CA THR A 356 -10.44 10.27 -4.41
C THR A 356 -9.45 11.43 -4.35
N PRO A 357 -8.13 11.16 -4.37
CA PRO A 357 -7.11 12.19 -4.27
C PRO A 357 -6.90 12.95 -5.57
N ASP A 358 -7.63 12.64 -6.66
CA ASP A 358 -7.50 13.28 -7.96
C ASP A 358 -8.70 14.17 -8.36
N LEU A 359 -9.75 14.27 -7.54
CA LEU A 359 -10.85 15.19 -7.82
C LEU A 359 -10.47 16.61 -7.38
N ASN A 360 -9.63 17.27 -8.17
CA ASN A 360 -9.12 18.60 -7.90
C ASN A 360 -10.15 19.69 -8.22
N VAL A 361 -10.43 20.54 -7.23
CA VAL A 361 -11.30 21.70 -7.36
C VAL A 361 -10.55 22.94 -6.84
N PRO A 362 -10.35 23.98 -7.65
CA PRO A 362 -9.78 25.24 -7.17
C PRO A 362 -10.62 25.81 -6.02
N LEU A 363 -9.97 26.40 -5.02
CA LEU A 363 -10.59 26.84 -3.78
C LEU A 363 -11.74 27.83 -4.02
N SER A 364 -11.55 28.79 -4.94
CA SER A 364 -12.58 29.75 -5.33
C SER A 364 -13.86 29.05 -5.79
N THR A 365 -13.72 28.08 -6.70
CA THR A 365 -14.82 27.30 -7.26
C THR A 365 -15.45 26.38 -6.21
N PHE A 366 -14.65 25.78 -5.33
CA PHE A 366 -15.14 24.94 -4.23
C PHE A 366 -16.05 25.76 -3.31
N VAL A 367 -15.57 26.91 -2.84
CA VAL A 367 -16.31 27.82 -1.96
C VAL A 367 -17.59 28.32 -2.61
N ASP A 368 -17.54 28.73 -3.88
CA ASP A 368 -18.72 29.22 -4.60
C ASP A 368 -19.81 28.15 -4.74
N ARG A 369 -19.44 26.88 -4.92
CA ARG A 369 -20.42 25.77 -4.93
C ARG A 369 -21.13 25.63 -3.58
N VAL A 370 -20.41 25.79 -2.47
CA VAL A 370 -21.02 25.74 -1.13
C VAL A 370 -21.94 26.93 -0.91
N ARG A 371 -21.53 28.15 -1.31
CA ARG A 371 -22.33 29.37 -1.18
C ARG A 371 -23.63 29.32 -1.98
N THR A 372 -23.56 28.77 -3.19
CA THR A 372 -24.71 28.68 -4.11
C THR A 372 -25.60 27.48 -3.84
N GLY A 373 -25.25 26.61 -2.88
CA GLY A 373 -26.01 25.41 -2.56
C GLY A 373 -25.94 24.32 -3.62
N THR A 374 -24.90 24.34 -4.47
CA THR A 374 -24.65 23.34 -5.53
C THR A 374 -23.64 22.27 -5.11
N ALA A 375 -23.09 22.37 -3.90
CA ALA A 375 -22.21 21.36 -3.31
C ALA A 375 -23.01 20.16 -2.76
N ASP A 376 -22.53 18.94 -3.02
CA ASP A 376 -23.10 17.67 -2.52
C ASP A 376 -22.47 17.25 -1.18
N HIS A 377 -22.26 18.20 -0.28
CA HIS A 377 -21.72 17.94 1.05
C HIS A 377 -22.24 18.96 2.08
N PRO A 378 -22.24 18.61 3.39
CA PRO A 378 -22.53 19.57 4.44
C PRO A 378 -21.63 20.80 4.36
N LYS A 379 -22.14 21.94 4.83
CA LYS A 379 -21.40 23.19 4.88
C LYS A 379 -20.43 23.22 6.06
N GLU A 380 -20.80 22.57 7.15
CA GLU A 380 -20.10 22.53 8.42
C GLU A 380 -18.85 21.65 8.33
N LEU A 381 -17.75 22.14 8.88
CA LEU A 381 -16.51 21.36 9.01
C LEU A 381 -16.50 20.64 10.35
N ALA A 382 -16.42 19.30 10.33
CA ALA A 382 -16.48 18.47 11.53
C ALA A 382 -15.11 18.22 12.18
N ALA A 383 -14.03 18.25 11.41
CA ALA A 383 -12.66 18.22 11.94
C ALA A 383 -11.64 18.73 10.91
N ALA A 384 -10.58 19.35 11.40
CA ALA A 384 -9.42 19.81 10.63
C ALA A 384 -8.16 19.09 11.13
N LEU A 385 -7.38 18.48 10.24
CA LEU A 385 -6.18 17.73 10.61
C LEU A 385 -4.96 18.13 9.77
N ILE A 386 -3.92 18.64 10.41
CA ILE A 386 -2.64 18.96 9.76
C ILE A 386 -1.50 18.02 10.19
N GLY A 387 -0.48 17.90 9.35
CA GLY A 387 0.68 17.06 9.62
C GLY A 387 0.72 15.77 8.79
N SER A 388 1.06 14.65 9.43
CA SER A 388 1.43 13.37 8.77
C SER A 388 2.68 13.50 7.90
N CYS A 389 3.12 12.42 7.26
CA CYS A 389 4.32 12.40 6.42
C CYS A 389 4.33 13.39 5.25
N THR A 390 3.17 13.87 4.80
CA THR A 390 3.07 14.71 3.59
C THR A 390 3.35 16.18 3.87
N ASN A 391 2.87 16.72 4.99
CA ASN A 391 2.90 18.16 5.31
C ASN A 391 3.12 18.38 6.82
N SER A 392 4.21 17.86 7.37
CA SER A 392 4.60 18.03 8.78
C SER A 392 6.02 18.53 8.98
N SER A 393 6.61 19.18 7.96
CA SER A 393 7.92 19.80 8.10
C SER A 393 7.87 21.06 8.96
N TYR A 394 9.04 21.55 9.38
CA TYR A 394 9.15 22.86 10.05
C TYR A 394 8.53 23.97 9.20
N ALA A 395 8.74 23.95 7.88
CA ALA A 395 8.18 24.93 6.95
C ALA A 395 6.64 24.89 6.90
N ASP A 396 6.04 23.69 6.88
CA ASP A 396 4.57 23.53 6.93
C ASP A 396 4.02 24.10 8.25
N MET A 397 4.62 23.69 9.37
CA MET A 397 4.16 24.08 10.71
C MET A 397 4.34 25.58 10.97
N SER A 398 5.40 26.19 10.43
CA SER A 398 5.64 27.64 10.50
C SER A 398 4.53 28.44 9.83
N ARG A 399 4.06 28.03 8.64
CA ARG A 399 2.93 28.67 7.94
C ARG A 399 1.63 28.55 8.72
N CYS A 400 1.35 27.38 9.27
CA CYS A 400 0.17 27.16 10.13
C CYS A 400 0.21 28.01 11.40
N ALA A 401 1.37 28.09 12.06
CA ALA A 401 1.54 28.89 13.26
C ALA A 401 1.41 30.39 12.98
N ASP A 402 1.84 30.87 11.81
CA ASP A 402 1.63 32.27 11.43
C ASP A 402 0.12 32.61 11.36
N LEU A 403 -0.69 31.79 10.68
CA LEU A 403 -2.15 31.98 10.65
C LEU A 403 -2.77 31.86 12.04
N ALA A 404 -2.31 30.90 12.86
CA ALA A 404 -2.80 30.76 14.22
C ALA A 404 -2.50 32.00 15.08
N ARG A 405 -1.31 32.61 14.94
CA ARG A 405 -0.96 33.87 15.61
C ARG A 405 -1.82 35.04 15.13
N GLN A 406 -2.07 35.14 13.82
CA GLN A 406 -2.95 36.18 13.27
C GLN A 406 -4.36 36.09 13.88
N ALA A 407 -4.94 34.88 13.91
CA ALA A 407 -6.27 34.64 14.44
C ALA A 407 -6.36 34.86 15.96
N THR A 408 -5.41 34.31 16.73
CA THR A 408 -5.39 34.46 18.20
C THR A 408 -5.14 35.90 18.62
N ALA A 409 -4.29 36.66 17.92
CA ALA A 409 -4.11 38.09 18.14
C ALA A 409 -5.40 38.90 17.89
N ALA A 410 -6.28 38.39 17.02
CA ALA A 410 -7.61 38.95 16.80
C ALA A 410 -8.68 38.43 17.79
N GLY A 411 -8.31 37.59 18.77
CA GLY A 411 -9.21 37.01 19.76
C GLY A 411 -10.03 35.82 19.23
N LEU A 412 -9.63 35.21 18.11
CA LEU A 412 -10.27 34.02 17.53
C LEU A 412 -9.65 32.72 18.06
N GLN A 413 -10.45 31.66 18.00
CA GLN A 413 -10.10 30.29 18.36
C GLN A 413 -10.61 29.34 17.26
N ALA A 414 -10.02 28.16 17.12
CA ALA A 414 -10.53 27.14 16.21
C ALA A 414 -12.00 26.82 16.53
N GLN A 415 -12.84 26.76 15.50
CA GLN A 415 -14.29 26.52 15.63
C GLN A 415 -14.65 25.04 15.46
N THR A 416 -13.69 24.21 15.07
CA THR A 416 -13.82 22.77 14.85
C THR A 416 -12.64 22.06 15.54
N PRO A 417 -12.76 20.78 15.92
CA PRO A 417 -11.62 19.99 16.37
C PRO A 417 -10.43 20.12 15.41
N PHE A 418 -9.30 20.62 15.91
CA PHE A 418 -8.12 20.89 15.12
C PHE A 418 -6.93 20.08 15.66
N ASP A 419 -6.51 19.05 14.92
CA ASP A 419 -5.44 18.14 15.33
C ASP A 419 -4.16 18.39 14.52
N VAL A 420 -3.02 18.34 15.19
CA VAL A 420 -1.68 18.58 14.60
C VAL A 420 -0.78 17.38 14.86
N THR A 421 -0.18 16.83 13.81
CA THR A 421 0.75 15.69 13.91
C THR A 421 2.15 16.06 13.43
N PRO A 422 3.14 16.23 14.33
CA PRO A 422 4.53 16.39 13.94
C PRO A 422 5.07 15.14 13.25
N GLY A 423 5.96 15.32 12.27
CA GLY A 423 6.49 14.20 11.49
C GLY A 423 7.56 13.39 12.21
N SER A 424 8.28 13.99 13.16
CA SER A 424 9.35 13.35 13.93
C SER A 424 9.56 14.02 15.29
N GLU A 425 10.26 13.35 16.19
CA GLU A 425 10.70 13.93 17.47
C GLU A 425 11.61 15.14 17.25
N GLN A 426 12.45 15.11 16.22
CA GLN A 426 13.29 16.25 15.86
C GLN A 426 12.44 17.47 15.47
N VAL A 427 11.42 17.28 14.62
CA VAL A 427 10.50 18.36 14.27
C VAL A 427 9.74 18.83 15.50
N ARG A 428 9.12 17.92 16.26
CA ARG A 428 8.34 18.23 17.47
C ARG A 428 9.16 19.09 18.45
N ALA A 429 10.35 18.64 18.83
CA ALA A 429 11.23 19.38 19.73
C ALA A 429 11.67 20.73 19.17
N THR A 430 11.83 20.84 17.84
CA THR A 430 12.20 22.11 17.19
C THR A 430 11.03 23.10 17.19
N VAL A 431 9.82 22.65 16.83
CA VAL A 431 8.63 23.51 16.80
C VAL A 431 8.16 23.91 18.20
N GLU A 432 8.37 23.05 19.20
CA GLU A 432 8.18 23.38 20.62
C GLU A 432 9.14 24.51 21.04
N ARG A 433 10.45 24.32 20.82
CA ARG A 433 11.48 25.31 21.17
C ARG A 433 11.23 26.67 20.51
N ASP A 434 10.80 26.67 19.25
CA ASP A 434 10.62 27.89 18.46
C ASP A 434 9.22 28.52 18.63
N GLY A 435 8.42 28.04 19.59
CA GLY A 435 7.10 28.62 19.91
C GLY A 435 6.04 28.46 18.81
N ILE A 436 6.24 27.50 17.90
CA ILE A 436 5.28 27.13 16.86
C ILE A 436 4.21 26.22 17.47
N GLU A 437 4.61 25.24 18.29
CA GLU A 437 3.67 24.36 18.99
C GLU A 437 2.72 25.17 19.87
N GLN A 438 3.28 26.08 20.69
CA GLN A 438 2.52 26.97 21.56
C GLN A 438 1.49 27.80 20.78
N ALA A 439 1.88 28.37 19.63
CA ALA A 439 0.97 29.16 18.81
C ALA A 439 -0.22 28.36 18.28
N LEU A 440 -0.01 27.07 17.95
CA LEU A 440 -1.08 26.18 17.51
C LEU A 440 -1.96 25.75 18.70
N THR A 441 -1.38 25.43 19.85
CA THR A 441 -2.16 25.05 21.04
C THR A 441 -2.95 26.22 21.62
N ASP A 442 -2.41 27.44 21.60
CA ASP A 442 -3.10 28.67 22.01
C ASP A 442 -4.32 28.98 21.13
N ALA A 443 -4.32 28.47 19.90
CA ALA A 443 -5.42 28.53 18.95
C ALA A 443 -6.47 27.40 19.13
N GLY A 444 -6.27 26.52 20.10
CA GLY A 444 -7.15 25.38 20.38
C GLY A 444 -6.78 24.09 19.64
N ALA A 445 -5.59 24.02 19.03
CA ALA A 445 -5.14 22.80 18.38
C ALA A 445 -4.66 21.76 19.39
N ARG A 446 -4.89 20.48 19.11
CA ARG A 446 -4.38 19.35 19.90
C ARG A 446 -3.22 18.69 19.18
N VAL A 447 -2.09 18.57 19.87
CA VAL A 447 -0.90 17.88 19.35
C VAL A 447 -1.05 16.37 19.55
N LEU A 448 -0.92 15.64 18.45
CA LEU A 448 -0.92 14.18 18.41
C LEU A 448 0.52 13.64 18.46
N ALA A 449 0.66 12.35 18.76
CA ALA A 449 1.96 11.69 18.77
C ALA A 449 2.64 11.73 17.39
N ASN A 450 3.97 11.67 17.35
CA ASN A 450 4.78 11.66 16.13
C ASN A 450 4.61 10.32 15.37
N ALA A 451 3.45 10.11 14.77
CA ALA A 451 3.00 8.84 14.21
C ALA A 451 1.97 9.05 13.09
N CYS A 452 1.68 8.02 12.31
CA CYS A 452 0.74 8.13 11.20
C CYS A 452 -0.69 8.49 11.65
N GLY A 453 -1.15 7.93 12.77
CA GLY A 453 -2.43 8.25 13.41
C GLY A 453 -3.64 8.30 12.44
N PRO A 454 -4.40 9.40 12.38
CA PRO A 454 -5.58 9.53 11.52
C PRO A 454 -5.32 9.37 10.01
N CYS A 455 -4.08 9.51 9.53
CA CYS A 455 -3.76 9.35 8.11
C CYS A 455 -4.02 7.91 7.60
N ILE A 456 -3.89 6.92 8.48
CA ILE A 456 -4.05 5.51 8.14
C ILE A 456 -5.26 4.84 8.79
N GLY A 457 -6.09 5.63 9.49
CA GLY A 457 -7.27 5.14 10.21
C GLY A 457 -7.00 4.78 11.67
N GLN A 458 -5.82 5.07 12.20
CA GLN A 458 -5.50 4.92 13.61
C GLN A 458 -5.97 6.14 14.40
N TRP A 459 -7.27 6.36 14.33
CA TRP A 459 -7.95 7.44 15.02
C TRP A 459 -9.21 6.88 15.68
N LYS A 460 -9.26 6.97 17.01
CA LYS A 460 -10.45 6.66 17.77
C LYS A 460 -11.36 7.89 17.79
N ARG A 461 -12.05 8.13 16.68
CA ARG A 461 -13.04 9.19 16.58
C ARG A 461 -14.34 8.77 17.27
N THR A 462 -14.85 9.59 18.18
CA THR A 462 -16.06 9.26 18.97
C THR A 462 -17.31 10.02 18.50
N ASP A 463 -17.13 11.12 17.79
CA ASP A 463 -18.15 11.95 17.17
C ASP A 463 -18.51 11.46 15.75
N HIS A 464 -19.68 11.90 15.26
CA HIS A 464 -20.18 11.72 13.88
C HIS A 464 -20.15 10.28 13.32
N GLN A 465 -20.16 9.28 14.19
CA GLN A 465 -20.12 7.87 13.77
C GLN A 465 -21.42 7.47 13.05
N GLY A 466 -21.29 7.02 11.80
CA GLY A 466 -22.43 6.63 10.96
C GLY A 466 -23.20 7.81 10.34
N GLU A 467 -22.73 9.04 10.55
CA GLU A 467 -23.28 10.28 10.00
C GLU A 467 -22.48 10.75 8.78
N SER A 468 -23.13 11.47 7.87
CA SER A 468 -22.43 12.21 6.82
C SER A 468 -21.83 13.47 7.44
N ASN A 469 -20.52 13.65 7.30
CA ASN A 469 -19.77 14.78 7.84
C ASN A 469 -18.58 15.09 6.93
N VAL A 470 -18.05 16.30 7.01
CA VAL A 470 -16.84 16.69 6.26
C VAL A 470 -15.65 16.82 7.18
N ILE A 471 -14.52 16.25 6.79
CA ILE A 471 -13.22 16.51 7.38
C ILE A 471 -12.29 17.10 6.32
N LEU A 472 -11.36 17.96 6.76
CA LEU A 472 -10.36 18.57 5.90
C LEU A 472 -8.97 18.19 6.42
N THR A 473 -8.12 17.63 5.57
CA THR A 473 -6.83 17.09 6.00
C THR A 473 -5.68 17.53 5.11
N SER A 474 -4.51 17.76 5.70
CA SER A 474 -3.28 18.00 4.93
C SER A 474 -2.55 16.71 4.51
N PHE A 475 -3.25 15.58 4.54
CA PHE A 475 -2.71 14.28 4.18
C PHE A 475 -2.69 14.07 2.66
N ASN A 476 -2.60 12.81 2.23
CA ASN A 476 -2.49 12.40 0.83
C ASN A 476 -3.63 11.48 0.35
N ARG A 477 -4.39 10.84 1.25
CA ARG A 477 -5.47 9.90 0.88
C ARG A 477 -6.77 10.19 1.61
N ASN A 478 -7.87 10.18 0.84
CA ASN A 478 -9.23 10.45 1.27
C ASN A 478 -10.24 9.37 0.82
N PHE A 479 -9.78 8.13 0.62
CA PHE A 479 -10.70 7.04 0.29
C PHE A 479 -11.78 6.85 1.37
N ARG A 480 -12.96 6.39 0.95
CA ARG A 480 -14.11 6.19 1.84
C ARG A 480 -13.75 5.37 3.09
N GLY A 481 -13.99 5.94 4.28
CA GLY A 481 -13.73 5.30 5.58
C GLY A 481 -12.25 5.18 5.97
N ARG A 482 -11.32 5.82 5.24
CA ARG A 482 -9.88 5.72 5.48
C ARG A 482 -9.45 6.27 6.84
N ASN A 483 -9.96 7.43 7.24
CA ASN A 483 -9.41 8.20 8.36
C ASN A 483 -10.02 7.83 9.72
N ASP A 484 -11.31 7.52 9.75
CA ASP A 484 -12.09 7.33 10.98
C ASP A 484 -12.94 6.04 10.96
N GLY A 485 -12.85 5.22 9.90
CA GLY A 485 -13.68 4.03 9.72
C GLY A 485 -15.13 4.31 9.33
N ASN A 486 -15.58 5.56 9.24
CA ASN A 486 -16.94 5.91 8.86
C ASN A 486 -17.05 6.03 7.32
N GLY A 487 -17.84 5.14 6.72
CA GLY A 487 -18.06 5.12 5.28
C GLY A 487 -18.82 6.33 4.71
N LYS A 488 -19.37 7.22 5.55
CA LYS A 488 -20.07 8.45 5.14
C LYS A 488 -19.24 9.73 5.33
N THR A 489 -18.06 9.66 5.96
CA THR A 489 -17.16 10.81 6.08
C THR A 489 -16.63 11.23 4.71
N LEU A 490 -16.77 12.51 4.37
CA LEU A 490 -16.29 13.16 3.16
C LEU A 490 -14.96 13.85 3.50
N ASN A 491 -13.83 13.34 3.00
CA ASN A 491 -12.51 13.92 3.30
C ASN A 491 -11.96 14.72 2.12
N PHE A 492 -11.67 15.99 2.33
CA PHE A 492 -10.97 16.83 1.37
C PHE A 492 -9.49 17.00 1.76
N LEU A 493 -8.62 16.91 0.76
CA LEU A 493 -7.18 17.11 0.90
C LEU A 493 -6.81 18.53 0.49
N ALA A 494 -6.06 19.25 1.32
CA ALA A 494 -5.59 20.60 1.03
C ALA A 494 -4.17 20.85 1.56
N ALA A 495 -3.61 22.04 1.27
CA ALA A 495 -2.42 22.55 1.93
C ALA A 495 -2.68 22.82 3.43
N PRO A 496 -1.71 22.57 4.33
CA PRO A 496 -1.93 22.65 5.78
C PRO A 496 -2.35 24.05 6.25
N GLU A 497 -1.90 25.12 5.60
CA GLU A 497 -2.34 26.50 5.85
C GLU A 497 -3.82 26.72 5.50
N ILE A 498 -4.31 26.10 4.43
CA ILE A 498 -5.72 26.15 4.06
C ILE A 498 -6.54 25.38 5.08
N VAL A 499 -6.10 24.18 5.48
CA VAL A 499 -6.76 23.42 6.55
C VAL A 499 -6.87 24.22 7.85
N THR A 500 -5.79 24.93 8.20
CA THR A 500 -5.73 25.79 9.39
C THR A 500 -6.74 26.93 9.29
N ALA A 501 -6.80 27.64 8.17
CA ALA A 501 -7.74 28.74 7.98
C ALA A 501 -9.21 28.28 8.07
N PHE A 502 -9.53 27.12 7.49
CA PHE A 502 -10.86 26.52 7.60
C PHE A 502 -11.19 26.05 9.02
N ALA A 503 -10.19 25.66 9.83
CA ALA A 503 -10.40 25.30 11.23
C ALA A 503 -10.93 26.50 12.05
N PHE A 504 -10.46 27.72 11.76
CA PHE A 504 -10.98 28.95 12.38
C PHE A 504 -12.32 29.40 11.80
N ALA A 505 -12.62 29.09 10.53
CA ALA A 505 -13.90 29.42 9.94
C ALA A 505 -15.03 28.47 10.39
N GLY A 506 -14.72 27.18 10.56
CA GLY A 506 -15.68 26.12 10.91
C GLY A 506 -16.68 25.76 9.79
N ARG A 507 -16.54 26.36 8.61
CA ARG A 507 -17.49 26.26 7.48
C ARG A 507 -16.77 26.27 6.14
N LEU A 508 -17.34 25.58 5.16
CA LEU A 508 -16.70 25.28 3.88
C LEU A 508 -16.94 26.33 2.77
N ASP A 509 -17.77 27.33 3.04
CA ASP A 509 -18.03 28.46 2.14
C ASP A 509 -17.17 29.71 2.47
N PHE A 510 -16.09 29.50 3.23
CA PHE A 510 -15.09 30.52 3.57
C PHE A 510 -13.90 30.45 2.62
N ASN A 511 -13.54 31.58 2.02
CA ASN A 511 -12.32 31.72 1.23
C ASN A 511 -11.31 32.61 2.00
N PRO A 512 -10.24 32.04 2.58
CA PRO A 512 -9.25 32.82 3.35
C PRO A 512 -8.55 33.92 2.55
N MET A 513 -8.55 33.86 1.21
CA MET A 513 -7.94 34.88 0.36
C MET A 513 -8.80 36.14 0.23
N THR A 514 -10.12 36.04 0.41
CA THR A 514 -11.08 37.11 0.11
C THR A 514 -12.06 37.44 1.23
N ASP A 515 -12.24 36.57 2.21
CA ASP A 515 -13.32 36.71 3.17
C ASP A 515 -12.81 37.26 4.50
N ALA A 516 -13.74 37.85 5.25
CA ALA A 516 -13.52 38.19 6.65
C ALA A 516 -14.33 37.26 7.56
N ILE A 517 -13.81 37.02 8.75
CA ILE A 517 -14.50 36.39 9.87
C ILE A 517 -15.05 37.50 10.76
N THR A 518 -16.36 37.51 11.00
CA THR A 518 -16.99 38.42 11.96
C THR A 518 -16.71 37.93 13.38
N LYS A 519 -16.08 38.77 14.20
CA LYS A 519 -15.79 38.48 15.61
C LYS A 519 -17.03 38.66 16.48
N ALA A 520 -16.95 38.16 17.73
CA ALA A 520 -18.01 38.31 18.72
C ALA A 520 -18.36 39.79 19.04
N ASP A 521 -17.40 40.70 18.87
CA ASP A 521 -17.58 42.15 19.04
C ASP A 521 -18.17 42.86 17.80
N GLY A 522 -18.46 42.12 16.73
CA GLY A 522 -18.98 42.62 15.46
C GLY A 522 -17.94 43.19 14.50
N SER A 523 -16.66 43.29 14.88
CA SER A 523 -15.59 43.72 13.98
C SER A 523 -15.07 42.57 13.10
N GLU A 524 -14.48 42.91 11.96
CA GLU A 524 -14.04 41.95 10.95
C GLU A 524 -12.55 41.62 11.07
N PHE A 525 -12.22 40.34 10.90
CA PHE A 525 -10.84 39.85 10.78
C PHE A 525 -10.64 39.17 9.43
N ARG A 526 -9.57 39.53 8.71
CA ARG A 526 -9.16 38.86 7.47
C ARG A 526 -7.74 38.36 7.63
N PHE A 527 -7.52 37.10 7.25
CA PHE A 527 -6.18 36.53 7.20
C PHE A 527 -5.30 37.24 6.17
N GLN A 528 -4.05 37.46 6.53
CA GLN A 528 -3.00 37.78 5.58
C GLN A 528 -2.35 36.49 5.08
N PRO A 529 -1.80 36.48 3.85
CA PRO A 529 -1.08 35.31 3.36
C PRO A 529 -0.01 34.86 4.36
N PRO A 530 0.10 33.56 4.66
CA PRO A 530 1.00 33.06 5.69
C PRO A 530 2.45 33.30 5.33
N GLN A 531 3.23 33.78 6.31
CA GLN A 531 4.69 33.82 6.21
C GLN A 531 5.28 32.43 6.48
N GLN A 532 6.45 32.17 5.90
CA GLN A 532 7.15 30.89 6.03
C GLN A 532 8.60 31.10 6.45
N GLU A 533 9.03 30.32 7.44
CA GLU A 533 10.44 30.02 7.64
C GLU A 533 10.76 28.64 7.05
N GLU A 534 11.64 28.57 6.05
CA GLU A 534 12.03 27.30 5.40
C GLU A 534 12.69 26.33 6.39
N LEU A 535 13.61 26.84 7.20
CA LEU A 535 14.43 26.09 8.14
C LEU A 535 14.53 26.87 9.45
N PRO A 536 14.69 26.18 10.60
CA PRO A 536 14.90 26.83 11.88
C PRO A 536 16.21 27.61 11.89
N SER A 537 16.16 28.91 12.19
CA SER A 537 17.33 29.80 12.20
C SER A 537 18.41 29.37 13.21
N GLN A 538 18.01 28.72 14.31
CA GLN A 538 18.89 28.16 15.32
C GLN A 538 19.29 26.69 15.05
N GLY A 539 18.94 26.15 13.88
CA GLY A 539 19.09 24.74 13.54
C GLY A 539 18.07 23.84 14.23
N PHE A 540 18.01 22.57 13.83
CA PHE A 540 17.09 21.59 14.41
C PHE A 540 17.51 21.18 15.82
N ALA A 541 16.55 21.18 16.75
CA ALA A 541 16.72 20.59 18.07
C ALA A 541 16.92 19.07 17.95
N GLN A 542 17.64 18.44 18.88
CA GLN A 542 17.81 16.99 18.85
C GLN A 542 16.59 16.23 19.36
N GLY A 543 15.79 16.84 20.25
CA GLY A 543 14.68 16.19 20.95
C GLY A 543 15.15 15.09 21.89
N ASP A 544 14.25 14.16 22.22
CA ASP A 544 14.59 12.97 23.00
C ASP A 544 15.46 11.99 22.17
N THR A 545 16.77 12.05 22.43
CA THR A 545 17.76 11.20 21.76
C THR A 545 17.61 9.71 22.07
N THR A 546 16.79 9.31 23.06
CA THR A 546 16.50 7.89 23.30
C THR A 546 15.72 7.26 22.15
N TYR A 547 15.09 8.04 21.27
CA TYR A 547 14.48 7.54 20.05
C TYR A 547 15.48 7.24 18.92
N LEU A 548 16.69 7.79 18.98
CA LEU A 548 17.71 7.64 17.95
C LEU A 548 18.37 6.26 18.05
N PRO A 549 18.39 5.46 16.97
CA PRO A 549 19.15 4.23 16.95
C PRO A 549 20.65 4.52 16.85
N GLU A 550 21.46 3.56 17.31
CA GLU A 550 22.88 3.50 16.93
C GLU A 550 22.97 3.32 15.40
N PRO A 551 23.73 4.16 14.66
CA PRO A 551 23.90 3.99 13.23
C PRO A 551 24.63 2.68 12.92
N MET A 552 24.09 1.87 12.00
CA MET A 552 24.64 0.55 11.63
C MET A 552 25.01 -0.34 12.84
N PRO A 553 24.03 -0.74 13.66
CA PRO A 553 24.30 -1.52 14.86
C PRO A 553 24.86 -2.89 14.48
N GLU A 554 25.85 -3.37 15.24
CA GLU A 554 26.39 -4.72 15.03
C GLU A 554 25.30 -5.78 15.30
N PRO A 555 25.20 -6.82 14.46
CA PRO A 555 24.26 -7.91 14.70
C PRO A 555 24.63 -8.67 15.99
N GLN A 556 23.61 -9.07 16.75
CA GLN A 556 23.73 -9.86 17.98
C GLN A 556 23.09 -11.24 17.79
N PRO A 557 23.77 -12.23 17.16
CA PRO A 557 23.17 -13.51 16.78
C PRO A 557 22.56 -14.30 17.95
N GLU A 558 23.06 -14.10 19.17
CA GLU A 558 22.61 -14.68 20.42
C GLU A 558 21.26 -14.16 20.90
N VAL A 559 20.82 -12.98 20.43
CA VAL A 559 19.49 -12.44 20.77
C VAL A 559 18.41 -13.40 20.26
N GLN A 560 17.55 -13.82 21.17
CA GLN A 560 16.34 -14.55 20.85
C GLN A 560 15.28 -13.55 20.38
N VAL A 561 14.69 -13.82 19.21
CA VAL A 561 13.59 -13.00 18.69
C VAL A 561 12.35 -13.28 19.54
N ALA A 562 11.76 -12.23 20.09
CA ALA A 562 10.62 -12.31 21.00
C ALA A 562 9.34 -12.64 20.22
N ILE A 563 8.96 -13.92 20.17
CA ILE A 563 7.68 -14.40 19.66
C ILE A 563 7.12 -15.39 20.69
N SER A 564 5.96 -15.09 21.26
CA SER A 564 5.28 -16.01 22.17
C SER A 564 4.67 -17.18 21.39
N PRO A 565 4.85 -18.45 21.81
CA PRO A 565 4.17 -19.59 21.19
C PRO A 565 2.63 -19.48 21.25
N GLU A 566 2.09 -18.78 22.25
CA GLU A 566 0.66 -18.52 22.44
C GLU A 566 0.20 -17.19 21.80
N SER A 567 1.04 -16.55 21.00
CA SER A 567 0.70 -15.28 20.35
C SER A 567 -0.47 -15.42 19.39
N GLU A 568 -1.41 -14.46 19.43
CA GLU A 568 -2.41 -14.29 18.37
C GLU A 568 -2.00 -13.24 17.33
N ARG A 569 -0.87 -12.56 17.52
CA ARG A 569 -0.40 -11.41 16.71
C ARG A 569 0.79 -11.74 15.82
N LEU A 570 1.65 -12.64 16.28
CA LEU A 570 2.90 -13.03 15.64
C LEU A 570 3.01 -14.55 15.56
N GLU A 571 3.58 -15.05 14.48
CA GLU A 571 3.80 -16.49 14.29
C GLU A 571 5.13 -16.70 13.57
N THR A 572 5.96 -17.61 14.09
CA THR A 572 7.17 -18.02 13.39
C THR A 572 6.82 -18.70 12.07
N LEU A 573 7.48 -18.31 10.98
CA LEU A 573 7.29 -18.96 9.69
C LEU A 573 8.14 -20.23 9.58
N ALA A 574 7.50 -21.31 9.13
CA ALA A 574 8.21 -22.47 8.63
C ALA A 574 8.54 -22.27 7.13
N PRO A 575 9.73 -22.66 6.66
CA PRO A 575 10.02 -22.71 5.23
C PRO A 575 9.02 -23.64 4.52
N PHE A 576 8.49 -23.20 3.38
CA PHE A 576 7.57 -24.05 2.61
C PHE A 576 8.31 -25.27 2.04
N ALA A 577 7.71 -26.45 2.12
CA ALA A 577 8.26 -27.64 1.47
C ALA A 577 8.22 -27.49 -0.06
N SER A 578 9.26 -27.95 -0.77
CA SER A 578 9.20 -28.06 -2.23
C SER A 578 8.12 -29.07 -2.63
N PRO A 579 7.32 -28.80 -3.69
CA PRO A 579 6.39 -29.80 -4.20
C PRO A 579 7.09 -30.99 -4.87
N PHE A 580 8.40 -30.89 -5.11
CA PHE A 580 9.20 -31.94 -5.75
C PHE A 580 9.93 -32.78 -4.72
N GLY A 581 9.82 -34.11 -4.84
CA GLY A 581 10.54 -35.05 -3.99
C GLY A 581 12.06 -34.93 -4.16
N ALA A 582 12.82 -35.26 -3.11
CA ALA A 582 14.29 -35.22 -3.18
C ALA A 582 14.85 -36.20 -4.21
N GLU A 583 14.30 -37.42 -4.29
CA GLU A 583 14.69 -38.43 -5.28
C GLU A 583 14.32 -38.02 -6.71
N ASP A 584 13.11 -37.46 -6.90
CA ASP A 584 12.66 -36.95 -8.20
C ASP A 584 13.57 -35.82 -8.69
N THR A 585 13.92 -34.89 -7.79
CA THR A 585 14.85 -33.79 -8.08
C THR A 585 16.23 -34.31 -8.51
N LEU A 586 16.76 -35.36 -7.86
CA LEU A 586 18.02 -36.00 -8.24
C LEU A 586 17.95 -36.66 -9.62
N GLN A 587 16.77 -37.15 -10.02
CA GLN A 587 16.51 -37.74 -11.33
C GLN A 587 16.12 -36.71 -12.40
N GLY A 588 16.05 -35.42 -12.04
CA GLY A 588 15.61 -34.35 -12.95
C GLY A 588 14.12 -34.38 -13.28
N LYS A 589 13.29 -34.98 -12.41
CA LYS A 589 11.82 -35.02 -12.52
C LYS A 589 11.21 -33.89 -11.70
N TYR A 590 10.40 -33.06 -12.34
CA TYR A 590 9.77 -31.89 -11.74
C TYR A 590 8.30 -31.73 -12.15
N GLU A 591 7.57 -32.83 -12.31
CA GLU A 591 6.11 -32.73 -12.41
C GLU A 591 5.52 -32.40 -11.05
N LEU A 592 4.47 -31.56 -11.03
CA LEU A 592 3.72 -31.33 -9.81
C LEU A 592 2.95 -32.61 -9.43
N PRO A 593 2.73 -32.87 -8.13
CA PRO A 593 1.80 -33.92 -7.72
C PRO A 593 0.42 -33.63 -8.30
N GLY A 594 -0.40 -34.66 -8.50
CA GLY A 594 -1.77 -34.49 -8.99
C GLY A 594 -2.57 -33.52 -8.13
N LEU A 595 -2.97 -32.39 -8.71
CA LEU A 595 -3.64 -31.28 -8.03
C LEU A 595 -5.15 -31.41 -8.17
N ARG A 596 -5.91 -31.01 -7.16
CA ARG A 596 -7.36 -30.80 -7.30
C ARG A 596 -7.64 -29.33 -7.59
N CYS A 597 -8.54 -29.04 -8.51
CA CYS A 597 -9.03 -27.67 -8.71
C CYS A 597 -9.92 -27.26 -7.51
N LEU A 598 -9.48 -26.31 -6.69
CA LEU A 598 -10.25 -25.86 -5.52
C LEU A 598 -11.52 -25.12 -5.92
N LEU A 599 -11.37 -24.20 -6.89
CA LEU A 599 -12.48 -23.51 -7.53
C LEU A 599 -12.03 -22.86 -8.83
N ARG A 600 -13.01 -22.58 -9.68
CA ARG A 600 -12.89 -21.64 -10.79
C ARG A 600 -13.43 -20.27 -10.39
N ILE A 601 -12.57 -19.25 -10.43
CA ILE A 601 -12.88 -17.88 -9.98
C ILE A 601 -13.43 -17.04 -11.14
N ARG A 602 -14.70 -16.63 -11.03
CA ARG A 602 -15.37 -15.80 -12.03
C ARG A 602 -15.05 -14.31 -11.91
N GLY A 603 -14.63 -13.70 -13.01
CA GLY A 603 -14.46 -12.26 -13.12
C GLY A 603 -13.32 -11.71 -12.25
N LYS A 604 -13.47 -10.44 -11.87
CA LYS A 604 -12.41 -9.68 -11.18
C LYS A 604 -12.09 -10.27 -9.81
N CYS A 605 -10.83 -10.65 -9.60
CA CYS A 605 -10.30 -11.07 -8.30
C CYS A 605 -9.04 -10.27 -7.94
N THR A 606 -9.19 -9.32 -7.02
CA THR A 606 -8.11 -8.42 -6.55
C THR A 606 -7.39 -8.99 -5.33
N THR A 607 -6.27 -8.40 -4.92
CA THR A 607 -5.60 -8.79 -3.66
C THR A 607 -6.48 -8.58 -2.42
N ASP A 608 -7.47 -7.69 -2.43
CA ASP A 608 -8.48 -7.58 -1.37
C ASP A 608 -9.49 -8.73 -1.37
N HIS A 609 -9.77 -9.32 -2.54
CA HIS A 609 -10.60 -10.52 -2.62
C HIS A 609 -9.82 -11.76 -2.14
N ILE A 610 -8.51 -11.79 -2.37
CA ILE A 610 -7.61 -12.89 -1.95
C ILE A 610 -7.24 -12.79 -0.46
N SER A 611 -6.93 -11.59 0.03
CA SER A 611 -6.48 -11.34 1.40
C SER A 611 -6.99 -9.98 1.86
N ALA A 612 -8.18 -10.00 2.49
CA ALA A 612 -8.87 -8.79 2.91
C ALA A 612 -8.09 -8.01 3.97
N ALA A 613 -8.17 -6.67 3.92
CA ALA A 613 -7.61 -5.77 4.93
C ALA A 613 -8.59 -5.53 6.11
N GLY A 614 -8.71 -4.29 6.59
CA GLY A 614 -9.63 -3.92 7.68
C GLY A 614 -9.35 -4.68 8.98
N PRO A 615 -10.31 -5.44 9.53
CA PRO A 615 -10.14 -6.14 10.82
C PRO A 615 -9.04 -7.20 10.80
N TRP A 616 -8.58 -7.61 9.62
CA TRP A 616 -7.51 -8.60 9.44
C TRP A 616 -6.10 -8.02 9.64
N LEU A 617 -5.94 -6.69 9.60
CA LEU A 617 -4.62 -6.03 9.70
C LEU A 617 -3.89 -6.35 11.00
N LYS A 618 -4.63 -6.64 12.09
CA LYS A 618 -4.03 -7.06 13.36
C LYS A 618 -3.23 -8.36 13.24
N TYR A 619 -3.53 -9.23 12.28
CA TYR A 619 -2.86 -10.53 12.09
C TYR A 619 -1.74 -10.49 11.04
N LYS A 620 -1.25 -9.31 10.64
CA LYS A 620 -0.20 -9.21 9.61
C LYS A 620 1.07 -9.99 9.93
N GLY A 621 1.41 -10.15 11.21
CA GLY A 621 2.53 -10.95 11.69
C GLY A 621 2.19 -12.42 11.99
N HIS A 622 0.93 -12.84 11.85
CA HIS A 622 0.47 -14.20 12.16
C HIS A 622 -0.20 -14.81 10.93
N LEU A 623 0.58 -15.55 10.14
CA LEU A 623 0.15 -16.01 8.82
C LEU A 623 -1.07 -16.95 8.90
N SER A 624 -1.14 -17.86 9.86
CA SER A 624 -2.26 -18.79 10.06
C SER A 624 -3.56 -18.06 10.39
N ASN A 625 -3.54 -17.13 11.36
CA ASN A 625 -4.73 -16.32 11.69
C ASN A 625 -5.15 -15.42 10.54
N LEU A 626 -4.20 -14.91 9.75
CA LEU A 626 -4.53 -14.10 8.58
C LEU A 626 -5.09 -14.96 7.43
N ALA A 627 -4.61 -16.19 7.27
CA ALA A 627 -5.07 -17.13 6.24
C ALA A 627 -6.53 -17.56 6.42
N GLU A 628 -7.15 -17.30 7.57
CA GLU A 628 -8.61 -17.42 7.74
C GLU A 628 -9.41 -16.57 6.74
N ASN A 629 -8.77 -15.60 6.07
CA ASN A 629 -9.38 -14.74 5.07
C ASN A 629 -9.01 -15.07 3.62
N THR A 630 -8.37 -16.22 3.37
CA THR A 630 -7.94 -16.61 2.01
C THR A 630 -9.13 -16.70 1.06
N LEU A 631 -9.09 -15.87 0.02
CA LEU A 631 -10.06 -15.84 -1.08
C LEU A 631 -11.51 -15.56 -0.67
N ILE A 632 -11.77 -15.00 0.52
CA ILE A 632 -13.15 -14.75 0.99
C ILE A 632 -13.94 -13.74 0.14
N GLY A 633 -13.27 -12.97 -0.72
CA GLY A 633 -13.95 -12.09 -1.67
C GLY A 633 -14.13 -12.72 -3.06
N ALA A 634 -13.52 -13.87 -3.34
CA ALA A 634 -13.58 -14.49 -4.66
C ALA A 634 -14.97 -15.07 -4.95
N SER A 635 -15.45 -14.87 -6.18
CA SER A 635 -16.70 -15.49 -6.67
C SER A 635 -16.38 -16.83 -7.30
N ASN A 636 -17.02 -17.88 -6.82
CA ASN A 636 -17.00 -19.19 -7.46
C ASN A 636 -17.90 -19.16 -8.70
N ASP A 637 -17.38 -19.57 -9.85
CA ASP A 637 -18.10 -19.59 -11.12
C ASP A 637 -19.21 -20.65 -11.13
N GLU A 638 -18.96 -21.81 -10.52
CA GLU A 638 -19.86 -22.97 -10.57
C GLU A 638 -21.05 -22.80 -9.63
N THR A 639 -20.83 -22.32 -8.40
CA THR A 639 -21.95 -22.04 -7.48
C THR A 639 -22.58 -20.67 -7.72
N GLY A 640 -21.83 -19.75 -8.31
CA GLY A 640 -22.23 -18.36 -8.52
C GLY A 640 -22.13 -17.49 -7.26
N ASN A 641 -21.74 -18.04 -6.11
CA ASN A 641 -21.64 -17.35 -4.83
C ASN A 641 -20.22 -16.85 -4.52
N VAL A 642 -20.10 -15.98 -3.52
CA VAL A 642 -18.81 -15.48 -3.01
C VAL A 642 -18.42 -16.25 -1.75
N ASN A 643 -17.13 -16.55 -1.59
CA ASN A 643 -16.60 -17.31 -0.46
C ASN A 643 -17.22 -18.70 -0.30
N GLU A 644 -17.31 -19.44 -1.39
CA GLU A 644 -17.89 -20.78 -1.38
C GLU A 644 -17.08 -21.74 -2.26
N ALA A 645 -16.78 -22.92 -1.75
CA ALA A 645 -16.08 -23.99 -2.47
C ALA A 645 -16.78 -25.34 -2.21
N LEU A 646 -16.69 -26.25 -3.19
CA LEU A 646 -17.23 -27.60 -3.08
C LEU A 646 -16.11 -28.61 -2.85
N ASP A 647 -16.37 -29.59 -1.98
CA ASP A 647 -15.52 -30.77 -1.94
C ASP A 647 -15.88 -31.71 -3.10
N TYR A 648 -14.89 -32.42 -3.63
CA TYR A 648 -15.07 -33.45 -4.66
C TYR A 648 -15.42 -34.81 -4.04
N VAL A 649 -15.29 -34.96 -2.72
CA VAL A 649 -15.66 -36.20 -2.02
C VAL A 649 -17.19 -36.31 -1.95
N PRO A 650 -17.79 -37.41 -2.46
CA PRO A 650 -19.24 -37.59 -2.42
C PRO A 650 -19.80 -37.54 -1.00
N GLY A 651 -20.86 -36.76 -0.80
CA GLY A 651 -21.56 -36.64 0.48
C GLY A 651 -21.01 -35.59 1.45
N GLU A 652 -19.93 -34.88 1.11
CA GLU A 652 -19.45 -33.72 1.87
C GLU A 652 -20.09 -32.39 1.41
N GLU A 653 -20.22 -31.45 2.35
CA GLU A 653 -20.95 -30.19 2.16
C GLU A 653 -20.09 -29.04 1.59
N LEU A 654 -20.78 -28.03 1.04
CA LEU A 654 -20.24 -26.70 0.73
C LEU A 654 -19.58 -26.09 1.98
N ASP A 655 -18.45 -25.42 1.79
CA ASP A 655 -17.78 -24.66 2.84
C ASP A 655 -17.32 -23.30 2.29
N SER A 656 -16.92 -22.42 3.20
CA SER A 656 -16.11 -21.26 2.85
C SER A 656 -14.82 -21.69 2.13
N ILE A 657 -14.29 -20.84 1.25
CA ILE A 657 -13.03 -21.12 0.55
C ILE A 657 -11.87 -21.42 1.51
N PRO A 658 -11.62 -20.63 2.58
CA PRO A 658 -10.56 -20.96 3.54
C PRO A 658 -10.87 -22.22 4.36
N GLY A 659 -12.14 -22.49 4.68
CA GLY A 659 -12.56 -23.74 5.34
C GLY A 659 -12.25 -24.98 4.50
N MET A 660 -12.58 -24.92 3.20
CA MET A 660 -12.27 -25.98 2.24
C MET A 660 -10.75 -26.17 2.06
N ALA A 661 -10.00 -25.07 1.88
CA ALA A 661 -8.55 -25.11 1.71
C ALA A 661 -7.84 -25.75 2.93
N LYS A 662 -8.30 -25.46 4.14
CA LYS A 662 -7.82 -26.13 5.37
C LYS A 662 -8.13 -27.62 5.40
N ARG A 663 -9.36 -28.00 5.03
CA ARG A 663 -9.79 -29.41 4.99
C ARG A 663 -8.91 -30.20 4.04
N TRP A 664 -8.64 -29.65 2.86
CA TRP A 664 -7.78 -30.26 1.86
C TRP A 664 -6.33 -30.36 2.34
N ARG A 665 -5.80 -29.31 2.98
CA ARG A 665 -4.50 -29.37 3.65
C ARG A 665 -4.43 -30.48 4.71
N ALA A 666 -5.46 -30.62 5.55
CA ALA A 666 -5.49 -31.59 6.64
C ALA A 666 -5.44 -33.05 6.14
N ARG A 667 -5.96 -33.33 4.94
CA ARG A 667 -5.85 -34.64 4.28
C ARG A 667 -4.71 -34.75 3.26
N GLY A 668 -3.79 -33.79 3.25
CA GLY A 668 -2.62 -33.81 2.36
C GLY A 668 -2.94 -33.64 0.87
N GLN A 669 -4.08 -33.02 0.52
CA GLN A 669 -4.49 -32.81 -0.86
C GLN A 669 -3.91 -31.48 -1.42
N PRO A 670 -2.91 -31.53 -2.32
CA PRO A 670 -2.44 -30.33 -3.01
C PRO A 670 -3.48 -29.84 -4.01
N TRP A 671 -3.50 -28.53 -4.27
CA TRP A 671 -4.53 -27.95 -5.11
C TRP A 671 -4.04 -26.80 -6.00
N MET A 672 -4.91 -26.45 -6.93
CA MET A 672 -4.75 -25.34 -7.85
C MET A 672 -6.03 -24.52 -7.94
N ILE A 673 -5.93 -23.30 -8.45
CA ILE A 673 -7.09 -22.49 -8.81
C ILE A 673 -7.07 -22.13 -10.29
N VAL A 674 -8.26 -21.99 -10.84
CA VAL A 674 -8.48 -21.46 -12.17
C VAL A 674 -9.03 -20.05 -12.03
N ALA A 675 -8.39 -19.07 -12.68
CA ALA A 675 -8.78 -17.67 -12.55
C ALA A 675 -9.05 -17.00 -13.90
N ASP A 676 -9.95 -16.02 -13.86
CA ASP A 676 -10.28 -15.19 -15.02
C ASP A 676 -9.15 -14.18 -15.33
N HIS A 677 -9.44 -13.10 -16.06
CA HIS A 677 -8.47 -12.05 -16.35
C HIS A 677 -7.98 -11.28 -15.11
N ASN A 678 -6.72 -10.90 -15.15
CA ASN A 678 -6.04 -9.99 -14.21
C ASN A 678 -6.13 -10.41 -12.74
N TYR A 679 -5.94 -11.71 -12.48
CA TYR A 679 -5.93 -12.25 -11.12
C TYR A 679 -4.88 -11.54 -10.24
N GLY A 680 -5.31 -11.12 -9.04
CA GLY A 680 -4.44 -10.45 -8.07
C GLY A 680 -4.16 -8.98 -8.37
N GLU A 681 -5.03 -8.29 -9.12
CA GLU A 681 -4.95 -6.83 -9.29
C GLU A 681 -4.96 -6.11 -7.93
N GLY A 682 -4.21 -5.02 -7.81
CA GLY A 682 -4.30 -4.10 -6.68
C GLY A 682 -3.05 -4.06 -5.80
N SER A 683 -3.25 -3.97 -4.49
CA SER A 683 -2.20 -3.73 -3.49
C SER A 683 -1.09 -4.79 -3.51
N ALA A 684 0.16 -4.38 -3.29
CA ALA A 684 1.36 -5.24 -3.25
C ALA A 684 1.47 -6.14 -1.99
N ARG A 685 0.37 -6.72 -1.54
CA ARG A 685 0.32 -7.60 -0.37
C ARG A 685 0.84 -8.98 -0.74
N GLU A 686 1.99 -9.33 -0.19
CA GLU A 686 2.57 -10.67 -0.30
C GLU A 686 1.70 -11.75 0.36
N HIS A 687 0.86 -11.38 1.33
CA HIS A 687 -0.08 -12.29 1.98
C HIS A 687 -1.04 -12.95 0.98
N ALA A 688 -1.38 -12.27 -0.13
CA ALA A 688 -2.20 -12.84 -1.19
C ALA A 688 -1.52 -14.04 -1.90
N ALA A 689 -0.20 -14.20 -1.78
CA ALA A 689 0.52 -15.38 -2.23
C ALA A 689 0.84 -16.36 -1.07
N LEU A 690 1.19 -15.83 0.10
CA LEU A 690 1.54 -16.65 1.27
C LEU A 690 0.37 -17.51 1.77
N GLN A 691 -0.86 -16.97 1.81
CA GLN A 691 -1.97 -17.72 2.39
C GLN A 691 -2.46 -18.87 1.48
N PRO A 692 -2.67 -18.69 0.15
CA PRO A 692 -2.95 -19.83 -0.71
C PRO A 692 -1.85 -20.89 -0.62
N ARG A 693 -0.58 -20.46 -0.59
CA ARG A 693 0.56 -21.36 -0.45
C ARG A 693 0.57 -22.13 0.87
N LEU A 694 0.23 -21.47 1.98
CA LEU A 694 0.09 -22.08 3.31
C LEU A 694 -0.92 -23.23 3.30
N TYR A 695 -2.01 -23.09 2.56
CA TYR A 695 -3.04 -24.12 2.45
C TYR A 695 -2.78 -25.18 1.38
N GLY A 696 -1.67 -25.12 0.64
CA GLY A 696 -1.30 -26.15 -0.34
C GLY A 696 -1.63 -25.81 -1.80
N CYS A 697 -1.81 -24.53 -2.13
CA CYS A 697 -1.84 -24.10 -3.53
C CYS A 697 -0.45 -24.26 -4.17
N HIS A 698 -0.39 -24.99 -5.29
CA HIS A 698 0.84 -25.17 -6.06
C HIS A 698 0.77 -24.60 -7.48
N LEU A 699 -0.43 -24.33 -7.99
CA LEU A 699 -0.63 -23.78 -9.34
C LEU A 699 -1.77 -22.76 -9.36
N VAL A 700 -1.52 -21.62 -10.00
CA VAL A 700 -2.55 -20.69 -10.47
C VAL A 700 -2.54 -20.73 -11.99
N LEU A 701 -3.63 -21.20 -12.59
CA LEU A 701 -3.84 -21.18 -14.04
C LEU A 701 -4.88 -20.12 -14.36
N ALA A 702 -4.49 -19.08 -15.11
CA ALA A 702 -5.36 -17.93 -15.34
C ALA A 702 -5.46 -17.55 -16.82
N ARG A 703 -6.47 -16.76 -17.18
CA ARG A 703 -6.45 -16.06 -18.46
C ARG A 703 -5.35 -14.98 -18.48
N SER A 704 -5.21 -14.25 -17.37
CA SER A 704 -4.06 -13.35 -17.11
C SER A 704 -3.88 -13.08 -15.61
N ILE A 705 -2.67 -12.71 -15.20
CA ILE A 705 -2.31 -12.43 -13.80
C ILE A 705 -1.70 -11.03 -13.70
N ALA A 706 -2.02 -10.28 -12.64
CA ALA A 706 -1.41 -8.99 -12.38
C ALA A 706 0.08 -9.14 -11.99
N ARG A 707 0.94 -8.29 -12.55
CA ARG A 707 2.41 -8.34 -12.42
C ARG A 707 2.94 -8.62 -11.01
N ILE A 708 2.48 -7.86 -10.01
CA ILE A 708 2.99 -7.97 -8.63
C ILE A 708 2.50 -9.26 -7.98
N ALA A 709 1.23 -9.61 -8.18
CA ALA A 709 0.69 -10.88 -7.68
C ALA A 709 1.42 -12.07 -8.30
N GLU A 710 1.70 -12.03 -9.61
CA GLU A 710 2.46 -13.07 -10.30
C GLU A 710 3.87 -13.24 -9.71
N THR A 711 4.58 -12.14 -9.48
CA THR A 711 5.91 -12.16 -8.86
C THR A 711 5.85 -12.74 -7.44
N ASN A 712 4.88 -12.30 -6.62
CA ASN A 712 4.69 -12.80 -5.26
C ASN A 712 4.38 -14.31 -5.24
N LEU A 713 3.50 -14.79 -6.12
CA LEU A 713 3.18 -16.22 -6.25
C LEU A 713 4.42 -17.04 -6.56
N ARG A 714 5.21 -16.62 -7.55
CA ARG A 714 6.46 -17.28 -7.95
C ARG A 714 7.50 -17.28 -6.81
N LYS A 715 7.62 -16.18 -6.06
CA LYS A 715 8.50 -16.11 -4.88
C LYS A 715 8.09 -17.10 -3.80
N GLN A 716 6.80 -17.40 -3.64
CA GLN A 716 6.30 -18.43 -2.71
C GLN A 716 6.31 -19.85 -3.31
N GLY A 717 6.90 -20.04 -4.49
CA GLY A 717 7.01 -21.33 -5.17
C GLY A 717 5.71 -21.84 -5.77
N VAL A 718 4.73 -20.95 -6.00
CA VAL A 718 3.50 -21.29 -6.74
C VAL A 718 3.78 -21.14 -8.24
N LEU A 719 3.49 -22.19 -9.01
CA LEU A 719 3.57 -22.15 -10.46
C LEU A 719 2.45 -21.26 -11.01
N THR A 720 2.79 -20.39 -11.96
CA THR A 720 1.83 -19.52 -12.64
C THR A 720 1.83 -19.85 -14.12
N LEU A 721 0.70 -20.33 -14.64
CA LEU A 721 0.51 -20.63 -16.05
C LEU A 721 -0.66 -19.82 -16.60
N LEU A 722 -0.62 -19.56 -17.91
CA LEU A 722 -1.70 -18.88 -18.63
C LEU A 722 -2.31 -19.83 -19.65
N PHE A 723 -3.61 -19.72 -19.89
CA PHE A 723 -4.24 -20.48 -20.98
C PHE A 723 -3.66 -20.06 -22.35
N GLU A 724 -3.33 -21.03 -23.20
CA GLU A 724 -3.07 -20.76 -24.63
C GLU A 724 -4.36 -20.29 -25.30
N ASN A 725 -5.43 -21.08 -25.15
CA ASN A 725 -6.78 -20.69 -25.51
C ASN A 725 -7.57 -20.34 -24.25
N GLU A 726 -7.89 -19.07 -24.07
CA GLU A 726 -8.59 -18.60 -22.86
C GLU A 726 -9.93 -19.29 -22.60
N ASP A 727 -10.63 -19.79 -23.62
CA ASP A 727 -11.92 -20.49 -23.44
C ASP A 727 -11.78 -21.85 -22.76
N ASP A 728 -10.56 -22.40 -22.71
CA ASP A 728 -10.26 -23.61 -21.95
C ASP A 728 -10.44 -23.41 -20.43
N TYR A 729 -10.47 -22.16 -19.96
CA TYR A 729 -10.88 -21.80 -18.61
C TYR A 729 -12.20 -22.48 -18.18
N LEU A 730 -13.18 -22.59 -19.09
CA LEU A 730 -14.48 -23.19 -18.79
C LEU A 730 -14.44 -24.72 -18.71
N LYS A 731 -13.35 -25.35 -19.16
CA LYS A 731 -13.21 -26.81 -19.21
C LYS A 731 -12.76 -27.40 -17.88
N ILE A 732 -12.21 -26.60 -16.97
CA ILE A 732 -11.75 -27.04 -15.65
C ILE A 732 -12.75 -26.57 -14.59
N GLY A 733 -13.26 -27.48 -13.78
CA GLY A 733 -14.21 -27.24 -12.69
C GLY A 733 -13.68 -27.71 -11.34
N SER A 734 -14.44 -27.45 -10.29
CA SER A 734 -14.12 -27.77 -8.90
C SER A 734 -14.00 -29.28 -8.74
N GLY A 735 -12.91 -29.74 -8.12
CA GLY A 735 -12.65 -31.15 -7.88
C GLY A 735 -11.95 -31.92 -9.00
N ASP A 736 -11.84 -31.35 -10.20
CA ASP A 736 -11.10 -31.97 -11.31
C ASP A 736 -9.66 -32.26 -10.89
N LEU A 737 -9.12 -33.41 -11.32
CA LEU A 737 -7.70 -33.72 -11.17
C LEU A 737 -6.93 -33.03 -12.29
N VAL A 738 -5.89 -32.29 -11.93
CA VAL A 738 -5.03 -31.55 -12.83
C VAL A 738 -3.59 -31.98 -12.61
N GLU A 739 -2.96 -32.50 -13.66
CA GLU A 739 -1.56 -32.91 -13.66
C GLU A 739 -0.78 -32.07 -14.66
N THR A 740 0.46 -31.71 -14.34
CA THR A 740 1.34 -31.06 -15.31
C THR A 740 1.94 -32.10 -16.25
N VAL A 741 2.21 -31.69 -17.49
CA VAL A 741 2.89 -32.50 -18.49
C VAL A 741 3.97 -31.64 -19.14
N ASN A 742 5.19 -32.18 -19.23
CA ASN A 742 6.40 -31.50 -19.70
C ASN A 742 6.91 -30.38 -18.78
N LEU A 743 6.45 -30.31 -17.52
CA LEU A 743 7.02 -29.34 -16.58
C LEU A 743 8.46 -29.69 -16.23
N SER A 744 8.81 -30.99 -16.24
CA SER A 744 10.18 -31.45 -16.02
C SER A 744 11.16 -30.87 -17.03
N ASP A 745 10.79 -30.83 -18.31
CA ASP A 745 11.65 -30.34 -19.39
C ASP A 745 11.93 -28.83 -19.24
N LEU A 746 10.97 -28.08 -18.70
CA LEU A 746 11.13 -26.66 -18.38
C LEU A 746 11.95 -26.45 -17.10
N LEU A 747 11.66 -27.20 -16.03
CA LEU A 747 12.22 -26.96 -14.71
C LEU A 747 13.62 -27.53 -14.50
N ARG A 748 14.16 -28.38 -15.37
CA ARG A 748 15.56 -28.83 -15.22
C ARG A 748 16.54 -27.65 -15.28
N PRO A 749 17.73 -27.74 -14.66
CA PRO A 749 18.71 -26.65 -14.68
C PRO A 749 19.10 -26.17 -16.08
N ASP A 750 19.06 -27.07 -17.06
CA ASP A 750 19.30 -26.88 -18.49
C ASP A 750 18.02 -26.82 -19.34
N GLY A 751 16.86 -26.64 -18.69
CA GLY A 751 15.55 -26.64 -19.34
C GLY A 751 15.36 -25.50 -20.34
N ASP A 752 14.65 -25.79 -21.44
CA ASP A 752 14.35 -24.83 -22.48
C ASP A 752 13.16 -23.95 -22.08
N LEU A 753 13.36 -22.63 -22.01
CA LEU A 753 12.31 -21.65 -21.72
C LEU A 753 11.22 -21.59 -22.80
N SER A 754 11.44 -22.18 -23.98
CA SER A 754 10.43 -22.32 -25.02
C SER A 754 9.48 -23.52 -24.81
N THR A 755 9.76 -24.36 -23.81
CA THR A 755 8.98 -25.57 -23.49
C THR A 755 7.52 -25.23 -23.19
N VAL A 756 6.62 -25.83 -23.97
CA VAL A 756 5.17 -25.75 -23.72
C VAL A 756 4.79 -26.76 -22.65
N VAL A 757 4.48 -26.26 -21.45
CA VAL A 757 3.85 -27.05 -20.38
C VAL A 757 2.37 -27.23 -20.71
N ARG A 758 1.87 -28.46 -20.60
CA ARG A 758 0.44 -28.76 -20.74
C ARG A 758 -0.15 -29.10 -19.37
N VAL A 759 -1.46 -28.93 -19.23
CA VAL A 759 -2.22 -29.43 -18.09
C VAL A 759 -3.14 -30.55 -18.55
N ARG A 760 -2.98 -31.75 -17.97
CA ARG A 760 -3.90 -32.87 -18.15
C ARG A 760 -5.01 -32.77 -17.12
N VAL A 761 -6.23 -32.69 -17.59
CA VAL A 761 -7.44 -32.59 -16.77
C VAL A 761 -8.15 -33.92 -16.83
N THR A 762 -8.40 -34.53 -15.66
CA THR A 762 -9.18 -35.76 -15.53
C THR A 762 -10.42 -35.47 -14.69
N LYS A 763 -11.60 -35.73 -15.28
CA LYS A 763 -12.89 -35.65 -14.60
C LYS A 763 -13.38 -37.03 -14.22
N PHE A 764 -14.12 -37.09 -13.11
CA PHE A 764 -14.63 -38.33 -12.55
C PHE A 764 -16.17 -38.34 -12.56
N ASN A 765 -16.74 -39.54 -12.66
CA ASN A 765 -18.13 -39.80 -12.33
C ASN A 765 -18.30 -39.90 -10.81
N GLU A 766 -19.55 -39.93 -10.32
CA GLU A 766 -19.85 -40.04 -8.88
C GLU A 766 -19.28 -41.32 -8.23
N ASP A 767 -19.11 -42.38 -9.00
CA ASP A 767 -18.52 -43.66 -8.56
C ASP A 767 -16.98 -43.66 -8.58
N GLY A 768 -16.35 -42.54 -8.94
CA GLY A 768 -14.90 -42.39 -9.03
C GLY A 768 -14.28 -42.92 -10.33
N SER A 769 -15.08 -43.43 -11.28
CA SER A 769 -14.58 -43.82 -12.60
C SER A 769 -14.23 -42.59 -13.46
N ILE A 770 -13.26 -42.74 -14.37
CA ILE A 770 -12.85 -41.65 -15.27
C ILE A 770 -13.99 -41.39 -16.26
N LYS A 771 -14.51 -40.15 -16.24
CA LYS A 771 -15.52 -39.68 -17.19
C LYS A 771 -14.88 -39.19 -18.49
N GLU A 772 -13.88 -38.33 -18.36
CA GLU A 772 -13.13 -37.76 -19.48
C GLU A 772 -11.73 -37.35 -19.02
N ALA A 773 -10.77 -37.42 -19.93
CA ALA A 773 -9.42 -36.92 -19.72
C ALA A 773 -8.93 -36.22 -21.00
N PHE A 774 -8.35 -35.03 -20.87
CA PHE A 774 -7.84 -34.25 -21.99
C PHE A 774 -6.66 -33.37 -21.56
N GLU A 775 -5.82 -32.97 -22.51
CA GLU A 775 -4.69 -32.07 -22.27
C GLU A 775 -4.96 -30.68 -22.87
N LEU A 776 -4.59 -29.64 -22.14
CA LEU A 776 -4.69 -28.24 -22.58
C LEU A 776 -3.30 -27.61 -22.64
N PRO A 777 -2.92 -26.95 -23.75
CA PRO A 777 -1.68 -26.18 -23.82
C PRO A 777 -1.74 -24.92 -22.96
N THR A 778 -0.60 -24.53 -22.39
CA THR A 778 -0.45 -23.32 -21.58
C THR A 778 0.73 -22.48 -22.04
N ARG A 779 0.76 -21.22 -21.60
CA ARG A 779 1.85 -20.25 -21.79
C ARG A 779 2.42 -19.84 -20.45
N HIS A 780 3.66 -19.36 -20.44
CA HIS A 780 4.28 -18.78 -19.27
C HIS A 780 5.24 -17.63 -19.62
N SER A 781 5.53 -16.79 -18.62
CA SER A 781 6.58 -15.75 -18.66
C SER A 781 7.67 -16.01 -17.61
N LEU A 782 7.91 -17.29 -17.29
CA LEU A 782 8.92 -17.72 -16.32
C LEU A 782 10.34 -17.46 -16.85
N SER A 783 11.23 -17.09 -15.94
CA SER A 783 12.66 -16.89 -16.21
C SER A 783 13.45 -17.98 -15.49
N ALA A 784 14.73 -18.17 -15.84
CA ALA A 784 15.59 -19.12 -15.13
C ALA A 784 15.59 -18.91 -13.60
N THR A 785 15.52 -17.65 -13.15
CA THR A 785 15.39 -17.29 -11.73
C THR A 785 14.07 -17.78 -11.14
N HIS A 786 12.94 -17.53 -11.81
CA HIS A 786 11.62 -18.02 -11.38
C HIS A 786 11.59 -19.54 -11.24
N LEU A 787 12.16 -20.25 -12.23
CA LEU A 787 12.26 -21.71 -12.23
C LEU A 787 13.07 -22.21 -11.03
N ALA A 788 14.16 -21.53 -10.68
CA ALA A 788 14.97 -21.86 -9.51
C ALA A 788 14.20 -21.69 -8.19
N TRP A 789 13.39 -20.64 -8.05
CA TRP A 789 12.53 -20.44 -6.88
C TRP A 789 11.49 -21.54 -6.73
N ILE A 790 10.81 -21.88 -7.84
CA ILE A 790 9.78 -22.93 -7.87
C ILE A 790 10.41 -24.29 -7.51
N ARG A 791 11.55 -24.65 -8.10
CA ARG A 791 12.30 -25.88 -7.75
C ARG A 791 12.63 -25.97 -6.26
N ALA A 792 13.11 -24.87 -5.68
CA ALA A 792 13.47 -24.81 -4.27
C ALA A 792 12.25 -24.79 -3.34
N GLY A 793 11.04 -24.64 -3.86
CA GLY A 793 9.78 -24.51 -3.12
C GLY A 793 9.44 -23.08 -2.69
N SER A 794 10.41 -22.16 -2.72
CA SER A 794 10.27 -20.70 -2.61
C SER A 794 11.62 -20.01 -2.92
N ALA A 795 11.59 -18.71 -3.17
CA ALA A 795 12.79 -17.87 -3.27
C ALA A 795 13.61 -17.88 -1.96
N LEU A 796 12.92 -17.84 -0.81
CA LEU A 796 13.54 -17.85 0.52
C LEU A 796 14.32 -19.16 0.77
N ASN A 797 13.78 -20.29 0.33
CA ASN A 797 14.46 -21.58 0.42
C ASN A 797 15.76 -21.61 -0.40
N LEU A 798 15.71 -21.06 -1.62
CA LEU A 798 16.90 -20.96 -2.48
C LEU A 798 17.97 -20.09 -1.81
N ILE A 799 17.60 -18.93 -1.30
CA ILE A 799 18.50 -18.02 -0.58
C ILE A 799 19.14 -18.74 0.61
N ARG A 800 18.34 -19.45 1.41
CA ARG A 800 18.84 -20.25 2.55
C ARG A 800 19.83 -21.32 2.12
N ALA A 801 19.52 -22.08 1.07
CA ALA A 801 20.41 -23.13 0.57
C ALA A 801 21.76 -22.56 0.11
N LEU A 802 21.74 -21.44 -0.63
CA LEU A 802 22.94 -20.72 -1.08
C LEU A 802 23.77 -20.17 0.09
N ALA A 803 23.11 -19.64 1.12
CA ALA A 803 23.77 -19.14 2.33
C ALA A 803 24.48 -20.28 3.10
N GLN A 804 23.81 -21.42 3.24
CA GLN A 804 24.37 -22.61 3.90
C GLN A 804 25.60 -23.15 3.14
N GLN A 805 25.53 -23.21 1.79
CA GLN A 805 26.67 -23.62 0.96
C GLN A 805 27.88 -22.70 1.10
N LYS A 806 27.68 -21.38 1.18
CA LYS A 806 28.78 -20.42 1.42
C LYS A 806 29.41 -20.60 2.79
N SER A 807 28.63 -21.00 3.80
CA SER A 807 29.12 -21.23 5.17
C SER A 807 29.84 -22.56 5.38
N SER A 808 29.57 -23.58 4.55
CA SER A 808 30.11 -24.94 4.69
C SER A 808 31.42 -25.19 3.92
N GLY A 809 31.96 -24.22 3.19
CA GLY A 809 33.35 -24.23 2.72
C GLY A 809 33.76 -25.39 1.80
N THR A 810 32.84 -25.94 0.99
CA THR A 810 33.21 -26.92 -0.05
C THR A 810 33.35 -26.23 -1.41
N PRO A 811 34.51 -26.31 -2.11
CA PRO A 811 34.64 -25.75 -3.45
C PRO A 811 33.88 -26.63 -4.44
N SER A 812 32.78 -26.12 -4.99
CA SER A 812 32.09 -26.77 -6.12
C SER A 812 32.89 -26.53 -7.41
N SER A 813 33.34 -27.61 -8.03
CA SER A 813 33.95 -27.62 -9.35
C SER A 813 32.88 -27.55 -10.46
N ALA A 814 32.33 -26.37 -10.74
CA ALA A 814 31.65 -26.09 -12.00
C ALA A 814 31.53 -24.58 -12.22
N GLN A 815 32.23 -24.10 -13.25
CA GLN A 815 32.19 -22.75 -13.86
C GLN A 815 32.37 -21.54 -12.91
N LYS A 816 33.46 -20.80 -13.10
CA LYS A 816 33.66 -19.46 -12.53
C LYS A 816 32.81 -18.44 -13.31
N PRO A 817 31.87 -17.71 -12.70
CA PRO A 817 31.65 -16.31 -13.02
C PRO A 817 32.59 -15.47 -12.15
N SER A 818 33.39 -14.62 -12.77
CA SER A 818 34.21 -13.62 -12.06
C SER A 818 33.32 -12.50 -11.52
N LEU A 819 32.79 -12.67 -10.31
CA LEU A 819 32.21 -11.58 -9.54
C LEU A 819 33.35 -10.78 -8.88
N GLY A 820 33.54 -9.55 -9.35
CA GLY A 820 34.39 -8.55 -8.72
C GLY A 820 34.01 -8.37 -7.25
N GLN A 821 35.03 -8.22 -6.41
CA GLN A 821 34.96 -8.21 -4.96
C GLN A 821 33.90 -7.24 -4.43
N ALA A 822 32.75 -7.78 -3.98
CA ALA A 822 31.93 -7.13 -2.98
C ALA A 822 32.73 -7.13 -1.67
N ARG A 823 33.38 -6.02 -1.35
CA ARG A 823 33.91 -5.79 0.01
C ARG A 823 32.70 -5.73 0.94
N ALA A 824 32.43 -6.83 1.61
CA ALA A 824 31.58 -6.86 2.79
C ALA A 824 32.10 -5.83 3.80
N TYR A 825 31.20 -5.05 4.40
CA TYR A 825 31.50 -4.18 5.52
C TYR A 825 32.14 -5.03 6.64
N SER A 826 33.46 -4.95 6.79
CA SER A 826 34.22 -5.69 7.81
C SER A 826 34.50 -4.76 8.99
N THR A 827 33.90 -5.07 10.13
CA THR A 827 33.90 -4.28 11.37
C THR A 827 35.06 -4.65 12.32
N SER A 828 35.96 -5.54 11.90
CA SER A 828 36.97 -6.16 12.76
C SER A 828 38.19 -5.30 13.15
N ALA A 829 38.17 -4.00 12.87
CA ALA A 829 39.31 -3.10 13.14
C ALA A 829 38.99 -1.99 14.15
N VAL A 830 38.08 -2.19 15.10
CA VAL A 830 37.88 -1.22 16.20
C VAL A 830 37.67 -1.94 17.55
N ARG A 831 38.79 -2.06 18.28
CA ARG A 831 38.93 -1.90 19.74
C ARG A 831 38.54 -3.04 20.69
N ARG A 832 39.62 -3.59 21.27
CA ARG A 832 39.70 -4.06 22.66
C ARG A 832 39.60 -2.86 23.63
N ALA A 833 38.66 -2.90 24.56
CA ALA A 833 38.78 -2.34 25.93
C ALA A 833 37.60 -2.87 26.78
N ALA A 834 37.91 -3.30 28.01
CA ALA A 834 37.09 -4.14 28.87
C ALA A 834 35.90 -3.41 29.54
N ALA A 835 34.81 -4.14 29.75
CA ALA A 835 33.66 -3.75 30.58
C ALA A 835 33.74 -4.43 31.97
N PRO A 836 33.30 -3.77 33.07
CA PRO A 836 33.03 -4.44 34.34
C PRO A 836 31.55 -4.77 34.55
N ALA A 837 31.34 -5.72 35.47
CA ALA A 837 30.20 -6.61 35.60
C ALA A 837 28.93 -6.04 36.27
N THR A 838 27.81 -6.69 35.96
CA THR A 838 26.45 -6.57 36.53
C THR A 838 26.36 -7.08 37.97
N PRO A 839 25.31 -6.68 38.71
CA PRO A 839 24.65 -7.61 39.62
C PRO A 839 23.15 -7.76 39.33
N GLN A 840 22.72 -9.03 39.31
CA GLN A 840 21.32 -9.49 39.28
C GLN A 840 20.68 -9.45 40.68
N GLY A 841 19.35 -9.31 40.71
CA GLY A 841 18.51 -9.77 41.82
C GLY A 841 17.15 -9.08 41.90
N ASN A 842 16.07 -9.78 41.52
CA ASN A 842 14.69 -9.33 41.76
C ASN A 842 14.20 -9.73 43.16
N ASP A 843 13.45 -8.82 43.78
CA ASP A 843 12.97 -8.85 45.18
C ASP A 843 11.77 -9.81 45.38
N PRO A 844 11.83 -10.74 46.37
CA PRO A 844 10.75 -11.66 46.71
C PRO A 844 9.42 -11.02 47.15
N ARG A 845 9.38 -9.71 47.40
CA ARG A 845 8.17 -8.97 47.78
C ARG A 845 7.16 -8.81 46.64
N TYR A 846 7.59 -8.96 45.38
CA TYR A 846 6.72 -8.82 44.21
C TYR A 846 5.73 -9.99 44.06
N GLU A 847 6.12 -11.20 44.46
CA GLU A 847 5.28 -12.39 44.30
C GLU A 847 4.15 -12.46 45.34
N ASN A 848 4.36 -11.88 46.53
CA ASN A 848 3.32 -11.76 47.56
C ASN A 848 2.25 -10.72 47.19
N LEU A 849 2.61 -9.66 46.45
CA LEU A 849 1.65 -8.67 45.93
C LEU A 849 0.77 -9.24 44.82
N ARG A 850 1.32 -10.13 43.98
CA ARG A 850 0.57 -10.79 42.90
C ARG A 850 -0.56 -11.68 43.41
N GLN A 851 -0.36 -12.37 44.53
CA GLN A 851 -1.34 -13.29 45.10
C GLN A 851 -2.47 -12.58 45.87
N ILE A 852 -2.24 -11.34 46.29
CA ILE A 852 -3.25 -10.50 46.97
C ILE A 852 -4.22 -9.87 45.96
N ILE A 853 -3.76 -9.59 44.73
CA ILE A 853 -4.57 -8.90 43.70
C ILE A 853 -5.51 -9.86 42.95
N PHE A 854 -5.19 -11.16 42.90
CA PHE A 854 -5.99 -12.16 42.18
C PHE A 854 -6.42 -13.32 43.08
N PRO A 855 -7.42 -13.13 43.96
CA PRO A 855 -8.03 -14.24 44.67
C PRO A 855 -8.77 -15.13 43.68
N GLN A 856 -8.49 -16.44 43.69
CA GLN A 856 -9.20 -17.39 42.85
C GLN A 856 -10.68 -17.48 43.28
N ALA A 857 -11.58 -17.21 42.34
CA ALA A 857 -13.01 -17.51 42.43
C ALA A 857 -13.59 -17.73 41.00
N PRO A 858 -14.80 -18.27 40.83
CA PRO A 858 -15.04 -19.64 40.41
C PRO A 858 -15.65 -19.76 39.00
N VAL A 859 -15.72 -20.98 38.48
CA VAL A 859 -16.25 -21.34 37.15
C VAL A 859 -17.75 -21.02 36.99
N LYS A 860 -18.13 -20.19 35.98
CA LYS A 860 -19.38 -20.10 35.15
C LYS A 860 -19.43 -18.70 34.47
N SER A 861 -19.84 -18.41 33.23
CA SER A 861 -20.38 -19.12 32.04
C SER A 861 -20.08 -18.28 30.76
N LYS A 862 -20.22 -18.87 29.56
CA LYS A 862 -19.94 -18.26 28.23
C LYS A 862 -21.12 -17.43 27.68
N LYS A 863 -20.80 -16.25 27.12
CA LYS A 863 -21.51 -15.46 26.06
C LYS A 863 -22.95 -14.98 26.33
N ASN A 864 -23.12 -13.67 26.48
CA ASN A 864 -24.38 -12.96 26.21
C ASN A 864 -24.52 -12.71 24.70
N THR A 865 -25.28 -13.55 23.99
CA THR A 865 -25.75 -13.28 22.61
C THR A 865 -27.25 -13.52 22.55
N ALA A 866 -27.98 -12.59 21.92
CA ALA A 866 -29.43 -12.67 21.76
C ALA A 866 -29.85 -13.89 20.91
N PRO A 867 -31.03 -14.46 21.18
CA PRO A 867 -31.51 -15.65 20.51
C PRO A 867 -31.90 -15.38 19.05
N THR A 868 -31.45 -16.26 18.14
CA THR A 868 -31.72 -16.20 16.68
C THR A 868 -32.78 -17.20 16.22
N THR A 869 -33.22 -18.08 17.12
CA THR A 869 -34.30 -19.04 16.88
C THR A 869 -35.31 -19.01 18.02
N LEU A 870 -36.54 -19.47 17.76
CA LEU A 870 -37.58 -19.54 18.79
C LEU A 870 -37.15 -20.41 19.99
N ASP A 871 -36.47 -21.53 19.73
CA ASP A 871 -35.94 -22.42 20.77
C ASP A 871 -34.82 -21.78 21.61
N GLN A 872 -33.98 -20.93 20.99
CA GLN A 872 -32.99 -20.14 21.72
C GLN A 872 -33.64 -19.06 22.59
N ALA A 873 -34.76 -18.48 22.13
CA ALA A 873 -35.48 -17.45 22.87
C ALA A 873 -36.23 -18.00 24.09
N ILE A 874 -36.63 -19.28 24.04
CA ILE A 874 -37.31 -19.97 25.15
C ILE A 874 -36.30 -20.50 26.18
N GLY A 875 -35.07 -20.81 25.76
CA GLY A 875 -34.03 -21.37 26.62
C GLY A 875 -34.24 -22.85 26.95
N GLN A 876 -33.16 -23.58 27.22
CA GLN A 876 -33.23 -25.00 27.60
C GLN A 876 -33.65 -25.16 29.07
N GLY A 877 -34.95 -25.04 29.33
CA GLY A 877 -35.59 -25.29 30.61
C GLY A 877 -37.10 -25.50 30.44
N LYS A 878 -37.76 -26.20 31.36
CA LYS A 878 -39.21 -26.47 31.32
C LYS A 878 -40.02 -25.18 31.55
N ALA A 879 -40.12 -24.32 30.54
CA ALA A 879 -41.03 -23.18 30.54
C ALA A 879 -42.50 -23.66 30.46
N SER A 880 -43.43 -22.95 31.11
CA SER A 880 -44.86 -23.28 31.06
C SER A 880 -45.43 -23.04 29.65
N ARG A 881 -46.50 -23.76 29.30
CA ARG A 881 -47.12 -23.70 27.97
C ARG A 881 -47.59 -22.29 27.58
N GLU A 882 -48.05 -21.49 28.53
CA GLU A 882 -48.48 -20.10 28.30
C GLU A 882 -47.31 -19.18 27.92
N VAL A 883 -46.13 -19.38 28.52
CA VAL A 883 -44.91 -18.63 28.18
C VAL A 883 -44.45 -19.00 26.76
N TYR A 884 -44.50 -20.28 26.41
CA TYR A 884 -44.18 -20.75 25.05
C TYR A 884 -45.10 -20.11 24.00
N GLU A 885 -46.42 -20.09 24.24
CA GLU A 885 -47.38 -19.52 23.29
C GLU A 885 -47.26 -18.01 23.15
N THR A 886 -46.87 -17.30 24.21
CA THR A 886 -46.66 -15.84 24.20
C THR A 886 -45.41 -15.46 23.41
N VAL A 887 -44.28 -16.13 23.68
CA VAL A 887 -43.02 -15.91 22.95
C VAL A 887 -43.17 -16.27 21.47
N ARG A 888 -43.92 -17.33 21.15
CA ARG A 888 -44.22 -17.71 19.77
C ARG A 888 -45.03 -16.65 19.02
N ARG A 889 -46.04 -16.03 19.65
CA ARG A 889 -46.85 -14.96 19.02
C ARG A 889 -46.03 -13.70 18.76
N ALA A 890 -45.20 -13.30 19.73
CA ALA A 890 -44.30 -12.15 19.57
C ALA A 890 -43.30 -12.36 18.42
N TRP A 891 -42.73 -13.57 18.31
CA TRP A 891 -41.83 -13.93 17.22
C TRP A 891 -42.49 -13.88 15.84
N GLN A 892 -43.74 -14.37 15.74
CA GLN A 892 -44.50 -14.32 14.49
C GLN A 892 -44.86 -12.88 14.08
N LEU A 893 -45.16 -12.00 15.04
CA LEU A 893 -45.41 -10.58 14.78
C LEU A 893 -44.14 -9.87 14.28
N HIS A 894 -42.99 -10.15 14.91
CA HIS A 894 -41.69 -9.65 14.47
C HIS A 894 -41.37 -10.07 13.02
N GLN A 895 -41.56 -11.34 12.68
CA GLN A 895 -41.36 -11.82 11.30
C GLN A 895 -42.28 -11.12 10.29
N ARG A 896 -43.53 -10.81 10.67
CA ARG A 896 -44.47 -10.12 9.78
C ARG A 896 -44.04 -8.67 9.53
N ARG A 897 -43.68 -7.92 10.58
CA ARG A 897 -43.18 -6.53 10.48
C ARG A 897 -41.89 -6.44 9.65
N ALA A 898 -40.96 -7.38 9.83
CA ALA A 898 -39.71 -7.42 9.05
C ALA A 898 -39.96 -7.65 7.54
N ARG A 899 -40.94 -8.48 7.18
CA ARG A 899 -41.33 -8.71 5.77
C ARG A 899 -41.98 -7.48 5.14
N GLU A 900 -42.81 -6.76 5.90
CA GLU A 900 -43.47 -5.53 5.43
C GLU A 900 -42.45 -4.42 5.18
N GLN A 901 -41.49 -4.21 6.10
CA GLN A 901 -40.41 -3.25 5.92
C GLN A 901 -39.50 -3.57 4.72
N PHE A 902 -39.16 -4.86 4.52
CA PHE A 902 -38.37 -5.27 3.36
C PHE A 902 -39.11 -5.03 2.03
N ALA A 903 -40.42 -5.30 2.00
CA ALA A 903 -41.25 -5.03 0.82
C ALA A 903 -41.34 -3.53 0.51
N GLN A 904 -41.44 -2.67 1.53
CA GLN A 904 -41.45 -1.22 1.38
C GLN A 904 -40.12 -0.68 0.83
N GLN A 905 -38.99 -1.11 1.38
CA GLN A 905 -37.66 -0.77 0.88
C GLN A 905 -37.42 -1.22 -0.57
N LEU A 906 -37.97 -2.38 -0.97
CA LEU A 906 -37.86 -2.87 -2.34
C LEU A 906 -38.66 -2.00 -3.32
N ASN A 907 -39.83 -1.52 -2.90
CA ASN A 907 -40.67 -0.64 -3.72
C ASN A 907 -40.05 0.75 -3.90
N GLU A 908 -39.48 1.35 -2.85
CA GLU A 908 -38.75 2.62 -2.94
C GLU A 908 -37.57 2.54 -3.92
N LYS A 909 -36.74 1.49 -3.81
CA LYS A 909 -35.60 1.28 -4.72
C LYS A 909 -36.01 1.10 -6.17
N ARG A 910 -37.15 0.42 -6.42
CA ARG A 910 -37.70 0.28 -7.77
C ARG A 910 -38.19 1.61 -8.34
N SER A 911 -38.79 2.46 -7.51
CA SER A 911 -39.24 3.80 -7.89
C SER A 911 -38.06 4.71 -8.27
N LEU A 912 -37.03 4.76 -7.42
CA LEU A 912 -35.81 5.56 -7.65
C LEU A 912 -35.06 5.14 -8.93
N LEU A 913 -35.02 3.84 -9.22
CA LEU A 913 -34.42 3.35 -10.46
C LEU A 913 -35.22 3.75 -11.70
N GLN A 914 -36.56 3.73 -11.61
CA GLN A 914 -37.41 4.19 -12.72
C GLN A 914 -37.19 5.67 -12.97
N GLU A 915 -37.16 6.49 -11.92
CA GLU A 915 -36.90 7.93 -11.99
C GLU A 915 -35.53 8.24 -12.62
N ALA A 916 -34.45 7.57 -12.19
CA ALA A 916 -33.11 7.74 -12.74
C ALA A 916 -33.01 7.34 -14.23
N VAL A 917 -33.78 6.33 -14.67
CA VAL A 917 -33.86 5.92 -16.07
C VAL A 917 -34.66 6.92 -16.90
N GLU A 918 -35.72 7.50 -16.33
CA GLU A 918 -36.52 8.56 -16.94
C GLU A 918 -35.70 9.84 -17.12
N ASP A 919 -34.86 10.19 -16.14
CA ASP A 919 -33.98 11.37 -16.17
C ASP A 919 -32.84 11.20 -17.17
N LEU A 920 -32.17 10.04 -17.19
CA LEU A 920 -31.17 9.74 -18.23
C LEU A 920 -31.77 9.85 -19.64
N ARG A 921 -33.03 9.47 -19.81
CA ARG A 921 -33.76 9.57 -21.08
C ARG A 921 -34.06 11.03 -21.48
N LYS A 922 -34.28 11.91 -20.52
CA LYS A 922 -34.57 13.34 -20.74
C LYS A 922 -33.30 14.17 -20.95
N GLU A 923 -32.27 13.96 -20.13
CA GLU A 923 -31.06 14.79 -20.08
C GLU A 923 -30.05 14.46 -21.18
N ASP A 924 -29.87 13.17 -21.51
CA ASP A 924 -28.95 12.75 -22.57
C ASP A 924 -29.57 11.64 -23.42
N THR A 925 -30.42 12.07 -24.35
CA THR A 925 -31.15 11.17 -25.25
C THR A 925 -30.19 10.32 -26.10
N ALA A 926 -29.00 10.83 -26.43
CA ALA A 926 -28.00 10.13 -27.25
C ALA A 926 -27.29 9.04 -26.46
N LEU A 927 -26.90 9.32 -25.21
CA LEU A 927 -26.35 8.34 -24.28
C LEU A 927 -27.39 7.30 -23.88
N PHE A 928 -28.64 7.69 -23.60
CA PHE A 928 -29.74 6.76 -23.34
C PHE A 928 -29.96 5.82 -24.55
N LYS A 929 -29.91 6.35 -25.78
CA LYS A 929 -30.07 5.57 -27.01
C LYS A 929 -28.88 4.62 -27.23
N ARG A 930 -27.65 5.06 -26.94
CA ARG A 930 -26.43 4.21 -26.97
C ARG A 930 -26.45 3.13 -25.88
N ALA A 931 -26.83 3.46 -24.65
CA ALA A 931 -26.97 2.53 -23.53
C ALA A 931 -28.06 1.49 -23.82
N SER A 932 -29.21 1.94 -24.32
CA SER A 932 -30.29 1.08 -24.80
C SER A 932 -29.82 0.17 -25.95
N GLN A 933 -29.03 0.69 -26.89
CA GLN A 933 -28.42 -0.10 -27.98
C GLN A 933 -27.35 -1.09 -27.47
N TYR A 934 -26.58 -0.74 -26.45
CA TYR A 934 -25.58 -1.61 -25.83
C TYR A 934 -26.24 -2.76 -25.06
N SER A 935 -27.42 -2.50 -24.49
CA SER A 935 -28.28 -3.50 -23.85
C SER A 935 -29.20 -4.27 -24.82
N ALA A 936 -29.21 -3.90 -26.11
CA ALA A 936 -30.14 -4.44 -27.10
C ALA A 936 -29.76 -5.87 -27.54
N PRO A 937 -30.74 -6.73 -27.88
CA PRO A 937 -30.50 -8.12 -28.26
C PRO A 937 -29.65 -8.34 -29.52
N THR A 938 -29.42 -7.32 -30.33
CA THR A 938 -28.84 -7.42 -31.68
C THR A 938 -27.31 -7.33 -31.74
N LYS A 939 -26.61 -7.06 -30.63
CA LYS A 939 -25.14 -7.16 -30.52
C LYS A 939 -24.66 -8.45 -29.83
N ARG A 940 -25.29 -9.57 -30.17
CA ARG A 940 -24.93 -10.91 -29.66
C ARG A 940 -24.04 -11.64 -30.65
N ASN A 941 -23.13 -12.49 -30.15
CA ASN A 941 -22.24 -13.28 -31.00
C ASN A 941 -23.04 -14.32 -31.83
N VAL A 942 -22.40 -14.93 -32.83
CA VAL A 942 -23.08 -15.81 -33.81
C VAL A 942 -23.74 -17.02 -33.15
N GLU A 943 -23.14 -17.59 -32.10
CA GLU A 943 -23.71 -18.69 -31.33
C GLU A 943 -24.96 -18.29 -30.54
N GLU A 944 -24.96 -17.11 -29.90
CA GLU A 944 -26.15 -16.58 -29.23
C GLU A 944 -27.26 -16.24 -30.21
N GLN A 945 -26.94 -15.72 -31.41
CA GLN A 945 -27.92 -15.49 -32.46
C GLN A 945 -28.55 -16.79 -32.94
N GLN A 946 -27.76 -17.85 -33.07
CA GLN A 946 -28.24 -19.18 -33.45
C GLN A 946 -29.11 -19.79 -32.34
N ARG A 947 -28.72 -19.64 -31.08
CA ARG A 947 -29.51 -20.07 -29.91
C ARG A 947 -30.85 -19.35 -29.83
N LEU A 948 -30.91 -18.08 -30.21
CA LEU A 948 -32.17 -17.29 -30.23
C LEU A 948 -33.06 -17.60 -31.43
N LYS A 949 -32.49 -17.97 -32.58
CA LYS A 949 -33.25 -18.52 -33.71
C LYS A 949 -33.88 -19.87 -33.33
N ASN A 950 -33.11 -20.75 -32.67
CA ASN A 950 -33.60 -22.03 -32.17
C ASN A 950 -34.68 -21.87 -31.08
N LEU A 951 -34.70 -20.73 -30.37
CA LEU A 951 -35.73 -20.35 -29.40
C LEU A 951 -36.90 -19.54 -30.01
N GLY A 952 -36.91 -19.30 -31.33
CA GLY A 952 -37.98 -18.60 -32.06
C GLY A 952 -38.08 -17.09 -31.76
N LEU A 953 -36.98 -16.45 -31.33
CA LEU A 953 -36.92 -15.05 -30.89
C LEU A 953 -36.30 -14.10 -31.92
N LEU A 954 -35.87 -14.61 -33.09
CA LEU A 954 -35.43 -13.85 -34.26
C LEU A 954 -36.16 -14.35 -35.53
N PRO A 955 -36.43 -13.51 -36.53
CA PRO A 955 -37.12 -13.95 -37.74
C PRO A 955 -36.19 -14.81 -38.62
N GLY A 956 -36.55 -16.08 -38.83
CA GLY A 956 -35.81 -16.99 -39.71
C GLY A 956 -36.06 -18.46 -39.38
N THR A 957 -36.80 -19.12 -40.26
CA THR A 957 -37.11 -20.57 -40.39
C THR A 957 -37.84 -21.25 -39.22
N THR A 958 -38.99 -21.81 -39.59
CA THR A 958 -39.96 -22.57 -38.80
C THR A 958 -39.42 -23.90 -38.31
N SER A 959 -39.50 -24.17 -37.00
CA SER A 959 -39.70 -25.52 -36.48
C SER A 959 -41.01 -25.56 -35.70
N SER A 960 -41.91 -26.40 -36.19
CA SER A 960 -43.14 -26.83 -35.56
C SER A 960 -42.81 -27.59 -34.28
N ASP A 961 -43.15 -27.05 -33.12
CA ASP A 961 -43.57 -27.86 -31.97
C ASP A 961 -44.40 -27.01 -31.01
N ALA A 962 -45.50 -27.61 -30.56
CA ALA A 962 -46.55 -26.97 -29.79
C ALA A 962 -46.12 -26.76 -28.34
N GLU A 963 -45.64 -25.57 -28.00
CA GLU A 963 -45.50 -25.13 -26.61
C GLU A 963 -46.60 -24.15 -26.18
N ALA A 964 -47.11 -24.35 -24.96
CA ALA A 964 -48.27 -23.69 -24.40
C ALA A 964 -48.17 -22.14 -24.37
N PRO A 965 -49.30 -21.40 -24.50
CA PRO A 965 -49.34 -19.93 -24.60
C PRO A 965 -48.69 -19.16 -23.44
N GLY A 966 -48.49 -19.80 -22.28
CA GLY A 966 -47.82 -19.23 -21.11
C GLY A 966 -46.29 -19.12 -21.25
N SER A 967 -45.65 -20.01 -22.02
CA SER A 967 -44.17 -20.09 -22.18
C SER A 967 -43.62 -18.83 -22.87
N ARG A 968 -44.19 -18.43 -24.01
CA ARG A 968 -43.76 -17.24 -24.78
C ARG A 968 -43.91 -15.93 -24.01
N THR A 969 -44.93 -15.81 -23.17
CA THR A 969 -45.20 -14.59 -22.37
C THR A 969 -44.23 -14.49 -21.20
N LEU A 970 -43.92 -15.61 -20.54
CA LEU A 970 -42.92 -15.67 -19.47
C LEU A 970 -41.51 -15.38 -19.99
N VAL A 971 -41.16 -15.90 -21.17
CA VAL A 971 -39.86 -15.69 -21.82
C VAL A 971 -39.68 -14.23 -22.26
N LYS A 972 -40.72 -13.59 -22.84
CA LYS A 972 -40.69 -12.14 -23.14
C LYS A 972 -40.57 -11.28 -21.87
N ARG A 973 -41.23 -11.68 -20.78
CA ARG A 973 -41.15 -10.98 -19.48
C ARG A 973 -39.77 -11.12 -18.85
N ARG A 974 -39.14 -12.31 -18.91
CA ARG A 974 -37.75 -12.56 -18.47
C ARG A 974 -36.73 -11.79 -19.32
N ALA A 975 -36.92 -11.72 -20.63
CA ALA A 975 -36.04 -10.95 -21.53
C ALA A 975 -36.11 -9.43 -21.26
N ARG A 976 -37.31 -8.89 -21.03
CA ARG A 976 -37.49 -7.49 -20.58
C ARG A 976 -36.86 -7.24 -19.22
N LEU A 977 -37.04 -8.16 -18.27
CA LEU A 977 -36.45 -8.07 -16.93
C LEU A 977 -34.91 -8.09 -17.00
N MET A 978 -34.32 -8.96 -17.83
CA MET A 978 -32.86 -9.03 -18.03
C MET A 978 -32.30 -7.80 -18.73
N ALA A 979 -33.01 -7.25 -19.71
CA ALA A 979 -32.61 -5.99 -20.36
C ALA A 979 -32.68 -4.81 -19.38
N GLN A 980 -33.73 -4.72 -18.55
CA GLN A 980 -33.83 -3.74 -17.46
C GLN A 980 -32.74 -3.94 -16.39
N THR A 981 -32.40 -5.18 -16.06
CA THR A 981 -31.37 -5.50 -15.07
C THR A 981 -29.98 -5.11 -15.59
N ARG A 982 -29.70 -5.26 -16.89
CA ARG A 982 -28.45 -4.79 -17.52
C ARG A 982 -28.40 -3.26 -17.64
N LEU A 983 -29.51 -2.60 -17.98
CA LEU A 983 -29.55 -1.13 -17.93
C LEU A 983 -29.28 -0.62 -16.50
N ALA A 984 -29.84 -1.30 -15.49
CA ALA A 984 -29.60 -1.00 -14.07
C ALA A 984 -28.13 -1.19 -13.65
N THR A 985 -27.34 -2.04 -14.33
CA THR A 985 -25.90 -2.18 -14.07
C THR A 985 -25.08 -0.95 -14.49
N MET A 986 -25.67 -0.03 -15.24
CA MET A 986 -25.04 1.25 -15.60
C MET A 986 -25.26 2.34 -14.53
N PHE A 987 -26.17 2.13 -13.58
CA PHE A 987 -26.43 3.01 -12.45
C PHE A 987 -25.72 2.50 -11.19
N PRO A 988 -25.33 3.35 -10.22
CA PRO A 988 -24.72 2.94 -8.95
C PRO A 988 -25.48 1.80 -8.25
N ARG A 989 -24.76 0.96 -7.49
CA ARG A 989 -25.29 -0.28 -6.90
C ARG A 989 -26.47 -0.03 -5.95
N GLU A 990 -26.52 1.16 -5.40
CA GLU A 990 -27.49 1.68 -4.42
C GLU A 990 -28.88 1.91 -5.05
N LEU A 991 -28.93 2.21 -6.36
CA LEU A 991 -30.16 2.37 -7.14
C LEU A 991 -30.69 1.04 -7.71
N ARG A 992 -29.98 -0.07 -7.50
CA ARG A 992 -30.36 -1.38 -8.05
C ARG A 992 -31.27 -2.11 -7.07
N ALA A 993 -32.40 -2.63 -7.55
CA ALA A 993 -33.21 -3.56 -6.75
C ALA A 993 -32.39 -4.84 -6.51
N PRO A 994 -32.21 -5.29 -5.25
CA PRO A 994 -31.43 -6.48 -4.95
C PRO A 994 -32.07 -7.73 -5.59
N THR A 995 -31.26 -8.59 -6.19
CA THR A 995 -31.63 -9.98 -6.45
C THR A 995 -31.87 -10.68 -5.11
N LEU A 996 -32.90 -11.54 -5.05
CA LEU A 996 -33.36 -12.25 -3.85
C LEU A 996 -32.28 -13.20 -3.30
N THR A 997 -31.29 -12.64 -2.60
CA THR A 997 -30.29 -13.41 -1.85
C THR A 997 -30.03 -12.67 -0.53
N PRO A 998 -30.34 -13.28 0.63
CA PRO A 998 -30.14 -12.62 1.92
C PRO A 998 -28.63 -12.49 2.24
N PRO A 999 -28.21 -11.45 2.97
CA PRO A 999 -26.81 -11.25 3.32
C PRO A 999 -26.31 -12.21 4.42
N ALA A 1000 -25.00 -12.50 4.40
CA ALA A 1000 -24.29 -13.52 5.19
C ALA A 1000 -24.05 -13.20 6.69
N LYS A 1001 -24.65 -12.14 7.23
CA LYS A 1001 -24.74 -11.89 8.68
C LYS A 1001 -26.21 -11.66 8.96
N GLY A 1002 -26.78 -12.42 9.90
CA GLY A 1002 -28.19 -12.30 10.27
C GLY A 1002 -28.65 -10.85 10.48
N TRP A 1003 -29.96 -10.64 10.38
CA TRP A 1003 -30.65 -9.35 10.46
C TRP A 1003 -30.17 -8.47 11.62
N PRO A 1004 -30.18 -7.13 11.47
CA PRO A 1004 -29.67 -6.20 12.48
C PRO A 1004 -30.35 -6.36 13.85
N GLN A 1005 -29.59 -6.07 14.90
CA GLN A 1005 -30.03 -6.18 16.30
C GLN A 1005 -31.24 -5.28 16.61
N TYR A 1006 -32.20 -5.83 17.36
CA TYR A 1006 -33.32 -5.11 17.95
C TYR A 1006 -32.86 -4.22 19.11
N THR A 1007 -33.29 -2.96 19.13
CA THR A 1007 -33.14 -2.02 20.25
C THR A 1007 -34.45 -1.97 21.07
N PRO A 1008 -34.43 -2.22 22.39
CA PRO A 1008 -35.64 -2.40 23.23
C PRO A 1008 -36.50 -1.16 23.55
N GLN A 1009 -36.56 -0.13 22.70
CA GLN A 1009 -37.19 1.15 23.07
C GLN A 1009 -38.62 1.39 22.55
N ASP A 1010 -39.29 0.43 21.93
CA ASP A 1010 -40.72 0.55 21.61
C ASP A 1010 -41.47 -0.74 22.03
N GLU A 1011 -42.08 -0.66 23.23
CA GLU A 1011 -42.96 -1.60 23.98
C GLU A 1011 -42.61 -3.10 24.01
#